data_AF-B5YMK2-F1
#
_entry.id   AF-B5YMK2-F1
#
_cell.length_a   1.000
_cell.length_b   1.000
_cell.length_c   1.000
_cell.angle_alpha   90.00
_cell.angle_beta   90.00
_cell.angle_gamma   90.00
#
_symmetry.space_group_name_H-M   'P 1'
#
loop_
_entity.id
_entity.type
_entity.pdbx_description
1 polymer ?
#
loop_
_entity_poly.entity_id
_entity_poly.type
_entity_poly.pdbx_seq_one_letter_code
_entity_poly.pdbx_strand_id
1 'polypeptide(L)'
;MGPVATLVLAFMVLSLITKFTWEKIEFFLKSNIKYRIMDSLAAYIYYGDDIGVEASLKLDSPSSDIYQRRLVGQQYLASKLEATKPKDGVECHGKTLAASLVDCRFALAKVRNGSPHNDVNGTFNGSASAHDEGAAGILTVVTEDGVARPYVGNDAVHTLGVESFYAPIQKEVNRQMSLDDKENKESMMRYCPIAMNSALEKNVGLIKRLTGMDKVRYALSGSEAVDAALKDIKASCKNKPLIVRFTSAYHGHVSGVSFLACDNHVFLPECAQDSIDFIERYHYRIAAVIVNPMQHFTGVNKPSPPGEKVTHSSRIRSSVPRDEYARWLHSLQYKCNYCTKYLSKVALVMDDIYFAFRTPDLLSSQYFLHPDTQAPLKPDVMILGKALAAGYPLSAVVGREGFLNSYDKKFLLQVNKTVGTLAAWHGGIIASNVFLEALEGRGGSDGQPLLKIGAKEQFSNLVRKCDAFSQSLNARFANEGLPVRIRNFSNTFSFDFLNKSLYNSRYPQYLLAEGIFLGNYSTGKFNLNADVTMSDWKCLEEKFVSAASKMQRDGYFEPMKSAAKTKLYLSLMTKFARNYAWIYYNQIMNDKHIDIEVSHNHPVNKFGHFWSSVGMIVFAYPLLFWYCDPLKGCLCFFLTHVVRQSGHFFYEHQDKNIEKLKFGHKDASKKEAVVFLSLATLVYKYRETLYDFVIQYIDPSFLELTLEQYVLAIALFTVVPHFVEICYQYGWLRGVSWALKILTDPFTDLLDFYTHVVIHPKWFLDLKEQRATYQLDITTKKVVKVA
;
A
#
# COMPACT_ATOMS: atom_id res chain seq x y z
N MET A 1 -6.30 14.34 -52.28
CA MET A 1 -4.92 14.57 -51.81
C MET A 1 -3.98 13.83 -52.75
N GLY A 2 -2.91 14.46 -53.23
CA GLY A 2 -1.92 13.78 -54.08
C GLY A 2 -1.11 12.72 -53.29
N PRO A 3 -0.43 11.77 -53.97
CA PRO A 3 0.31 10.68 -53.32
C PRO A 3 1.30 11.14 -52.24
N VAL A 4 1.97 12.28 -52.46
CA VAL A 4 2.91 12.89 -51.51
C VAL A 4 2.21 13.37 -50.23
N ALA A 5 1.04 14.01 -50.36
CA ALA A 5 0.28 14.47 -49.19
C ALA A 5 -0.26 13.29 -48.37
N THR A 6 -0.69 12.21 -49.03
CA THR A 6 -1.11 10.96 -48.36
C THR A 6 0.05 10.32 -47.60
N LEU A 7 1.25 10.28 -48.19
CA LEU A 7 2.45 9.71 -47.57
C LEU A 7 2.94 10.55 -46.37
N VAL A 8 2.92 11.89 -46.49
CA VAL A 8 3.22 12.81 -45.37
C VAL A 8 2.22 12.63 -44.24
N LEU A 9 0.92 12.57 -44.54
CA LEU A 9 -0.13 12.33 -43.53
C LEU A 9 0.06 10.97 -42.86
N ALA A 10 0.34 9.91 -43.62
CA ALA A 10 0.59 8.58 -43.09
C ALA A 10 1.82 8.56 -42.17
N PHE A 11 2.90 9.24 -42.54
CA PHE A 11 4.10 9.36 -41.69
C PHE A 11 3.82 10.15 -40.41
N MET A 12 3.05 11.25 -40.49
CA MET A 12 2.61 12.00 -39.32
C MET A 12 1.75 11.15 -38.37
N VAL A 13 0.76 10.42 -38.92
CA VAL A 13 -0.11 9.54 -38.13
C VAL A 13 0.69 8.41 -37.48
N LEU A 14 1.57 7.73 -38.24
CA LEU A 14 2.40 6.66 -37.71
C LEU A 14 3.35 7.17 -36.61
N SER A 15 3.96 8.34 -36.81
CA SER A 15 4.82 8.99 -35.82
C SER A 15 4.05 9.34 -34.54
N LEU A 16 2.84 9.89 -34.65
CA LEU A 16 1.97 10.19 -33.52
C LEU A 16 1.51 8.94 -32.77
N ILE A 17 1.12 7.88 -33.48
CA ILE A 17 0.73 6.59 -32.89
C ILE A 17 1.93 5.97 -32.16
N THR A 18 3.10 5.97 -32.79
CA THR A 18 4.33 5.44 -32.19
C THR A 18 4.68 6.21 -30.92
N LYS A 19 4.64 7.55 -30.97
CA LYS A 19 4.88 8.41 -29.81
C LYS A 19 3.87 8.17 -28.69
N PHE A 20 2.58 8.10 -29.02
CA PHE A 20 1.52 7.84 -28.04
C PHE A 20 1.67 6.46 -27.39
N THR A 21 1.99 5.44 -28.19
CA THR A 21 2.19 4.07 -27.72
C THR A 21 3.42 3.97 -26.82
N TRP A 22 4.53 4.57 -27.24
CA TRP A 22 5.75 4.66 -26.44
C TRP A 22 5.51 5.37 -25.11
N GLU A 23 4.80 6.50 -25.12
CA GLU A 23 4.41 7.21 -23.91
C GLU A 23 3.60 6.31 -22.97
N LYS A 24 2.59 5.58 -23.49
CA LYS A 24 1.80 4.65 -22.67
C LYS A 24 2.65 3.53 -22.07
N ILE A 25 3.59 2.97 -22.83
CA ILE A 25 4.52 1.94 -22.35
C ILE A 25 5.45 2.51 -21.27
N GLU A 26 6.02 3.69 -21.49
CA GLU A 26 6.93 4.32 -20.52
C GLU A 26 6.20 4.62 -19.19
N PHE A 27 5.00 5.20 -19.24
CA PHE A 27 4.17 5.40 -18.05
C PHE A 27 3.76 4.08 -17.38
N PHE A 28 3.44 3.05 -18.18
CA PHE A 28 3.12 1.72 -17.67
C PHE A 28 4.31 1.10 -16.91
N LEU A 29 5.52 1.22 -17.43
CA LEU A 29 6.75 0.73 -16.79
C LEU A 29 7.14 1.52 -15.53
N LYS A 30 6.76 2.80 -15.44
CA LYS A 30 6.96 3.64 -14.23
C LYS A 30 5.78 3.62 -13.26
N SER A 31 4.77 2.78 -13.53
CA SER A 31 3.61 2.58 -12.66
C SER A 31 3.90 1.59 -11.54
N ASN A 32 2.93 1.42 -10.64
CA ASN A 32 3.02 0.49 -9.50
C ASN A 32 2.74 -0.98 -9.86
N ILE A 33 2.75 -1.34 -11.14
CA ILE A 33 2.38 -2.68 -11.59
C ILE A 33 3.22 -3.78 -10.93
N LYS A 34 4.54 -3.57 -10.77
CA LYS A 34 5.41 -4.53 -10.07
C LYS A 34 4.89 -4.83 -8.66
N TYR A 35 4.50 -3.79 -7.93
CA TYR A 35 3.95 -3.95 -6.60
C TYR A 35 2.56 -4.60 -6.66
N ARG A 36 1.71 -4.25 -7.65
CA ARG A 36 0.38 -4.87 -7.82
C ARG A 36 0.49 -6.37 -8.07
N ILE A 37 1.48 -6.79 -8.86
CA ILE A 37 1.82 -8.20 -9.07
C ILE A 37 2.23 -8.84 -7.74
N MET A 38 3.16 -8.22 -6.99
CA MET A 38 3.61 -8.78 -5.71
C MET A 38 2.49 -8.91 -4.66
N ASP A 39 1.60 -7.91 -4.57
CA ASP A 39 0.46 -7.91 -3.65
C ASP A 39 -0.57 -8.97 -4.03
N SER A 40 -0.86 -9.07 -5.33
CA SER A 40 -1.68 -10.16 -5.89
C SER A 40 -1.07 -11.50 -5.51
N LEU A 41 0.22 -11.72 -5.78
CA LEU A 41 0.91 -12.97 -5.41
C LEU A 41 0.80 -13.28 -3.91
N ALA A 42 0.99 -12.28 -3.04
CA ALA A 42 0.92 -12.45 -1.59
C ALA A 42 -0.47 -12.88 -1.10
N ALA A 43 -1.54 -12.39 -1.73
CA ALA A 43 -2.91 -12.74 -1.37
C ALA A 43 -3.26 -14.22 -1.60
N TYR A 44 -2.54 -14.92 -2.49
CA TYR A 44 -2.81 -16.33 -2.83
C TYR A 44 -1.78 -17.31 -2.22
N ILE A 45 -0.81 -16.86 -1.44
CA ILE A 45 0.09 -17.76 -0.69
C ILE A 45 -0.53 -18.06 0.68
N TYR A 46 -1.45 -19.02 0.69
CA TYR A 46 -1.97 -19.65 1.92
C TYR A 46 -1.03 -20.77 2.37
N TYR A 47 -0.62 -20.73 3.65
CA TYR A 47 0.34 -21.70 4.21
C TYR A 47 -0.34 -22.94 4.83
N GLY A 48 -1.66 -22.96 5.04
CA GLY A 48 -2.37 -24.11 5.64
C GLY A 48 -1.85 -24.48 7.03
N ASP A 49 -1.80 -25.77 7.36
CA ASP A 49 -1.27 -26.30 8.63
C ASP A 49 0.28 -26.24 8.73
N ASP A 50 0.98 -25.84 7.66
CA ASP A 50 2.43 -25.54 7.69
C ASP A 50 2.72 -24.18 8.35
N ILE A 51 1.84 -23.71 9.24
CA ILE A 51 1.99 -22.47 9.99
C ILE A 51 2.43 -22.79 11.41
N GLY A 52 3.52 -22.17 11.83
CA GLY A 52 4.03 -22.37 13.18
C GLY A 52 5.44 -21.89 13.34
N VAL A 53 5.86 -21.84 14.60
CA VAL A 53 7.21 -21.44 14.98
C VAL A 53 8.24 -22.37 14.32
N GLU A 54 8.06 -23.69 14.41
CA GLU A 54 8.99 -24.65 13.81
C GLU A 54 9.11 -24.54 12.28
N ALA A 55 7.98 -24.47 11.58
CA ALA A 55 7.95 -24.27 10.13
C ALA A 55 8.66 -22.97 9.74
N SER A 56 8.49 -21.90 10.53
CA SER A 56 9.16 -20.63 10.31
C SER A 56 10.68 -20.69 10.47
N LEU A 57 11.19 -21.54 11.37
CA LEU A 57 12.63 -21.69 11.63
C LEU A 57 13.36 -22.56 10.58
N LYS A 58 12.59 -23.26 9.72
CA LYS A 58 13.10 -24.13 8.64
C LYS A 58 12.99 -23.51 7.23
N LEU A 59 12.57 -22.25 7.09
CA LEU A 59 12.29 -21.62 5.79
C LEU A 59 13.50 -21.61 4.84
N ASP A 60 14.72 -21.50 5.37
CA ASP A 60 15.98 -21.55 4.63
C ASP A 60 16.64 -22.95 4.62
N SER A 61 15.90 -24.01 4.96
CA SER A 61 16.42 -25.40 5.02
C SER A 61 17.76 -25.49 5.77
N PRO A 62 17.80 -25.12 7.07
CA PRO A 62 19.03 -25.11 7.86
C PRO A 62 19.58 -26.52 8.09
N SER A 63 20.85 -26.61 8.51
CA SER A 63 21.38 -27.87 9.06
C SER A 63 20.68 -28.21 10.38
N SER A 64 20.76 -29.49 10.80
CA SER A 64 20.21 -29.92 12.09
C SER A 64 20.78 -29.11 13.27
N ASP A 65 22.08 -28.80 13.26
CA ASP A 65 22.71 -27.94 14.27
C ASP A 65 22.08 -26.54 14.33
N ILE A 66 22.03 -25.83 13.19
CA ILE A 66 21.46 -24.47 13.13
C ILE A 66 20.00 -24.48 13.57
N TYR A 67 19.24 -25.49 13.17
CA TYR A 67 17.85 -25.63 13.57
C TYR A 67 17.70 -25.81 15.09
N GLN A 68 18.53 -26.64 15.72
CA GLN A 68 18.51 -26.81 17.18
C GLN A 68 18.90 -25.52 17.91
N ARG A 69 19.94 -24.81 17.44
CA ARG A 69 20.32 -23.50 18.01
C ARG A 69 19.18 -22.48 17.91
N ARG A 70 18.45 -22.46 16.80
CA ARG A 70 17.28 -21.60 16.63
C ARG A 70 16.13 -21.96 17.56
N LEU A 71 15.88 -23.26 17.80
CA LEU A 71 14.88 -23.71 18.78
C LEU A 71 15.23 -23.22 20.19
N VAL A 72 16.50 -23.32 20.60
CA VAL A 72 16.99 -22.77 21.88
C VAL A 72 16.75 -21.26 21.95
N GLY A 73 17.11 -20.51 20.90
CA GLY A 73 16.86 -19.07 20.88
C GLY A 73 15.37 -18.70 20.88
N GLN A 74 14.52 -19.53 20.29
CA GLN A 74 13.07 -19.35 20.37
C GLN A 74 12.54 -19.60 21.78
N GLN A 75 13.03 -20.63 22.48
CA GLN A 75 12.70 -20.87 23.89
C GLN A 75 13.18 -19.71 24.77
N TYR A 76 14.37 -19.17 24.50
CA TYR A 76 14.87 -17.97 25.18
C TYR A 76 13.91 -16.79 25.01
N LEU A 77 13.52 -16.47 23.77
CA LEU A 77 12.59 -15.38 23.49
C LEU A 77 11.22 -15.62 24.13
N ALA A 78 10.67 -16.84 24.06
CA ALA A 78 9.43 -17.19 24.75
C ALA A 78 9.56 -17.00 26.27
N SER A 79 10.66 -17.43 26.88
CA SER A 79 10.89 -17.24 28.32
C SER A 79 10.99 -15.78 28.76
N LYS A 80 11.43 -14.89 27.86
CA LYS A 80 11.60 -13.45 28.15
C LYS A 80 10.40 -12.60 27.77
N LEU A 81 9.64 -13.01 26.76
CA LEU A 81 8.59 -12.21 26.14
C LEU A 81 7.18 -12.80 26.35
N GLU A 82 7.05 -14.11 26.58
CA GLU A 82 5.77 -14.79 26.79
C GLU A 82 5.57 -15.23 28.26
N ALA A 83 6.64 -15.48 29.02
CA ALA A 83 6.58 -16.06 30.36
C ALA A 83 6.54 -15.05 31.53
N THR A 84 6.52 -13.74 31.27
CA THR A 84 6.24 -12.75 32.32
C THR A 84 4.77 -12.83 32.71
N LYS A 85 4.43 -13.70 33.66
CA LYS A 85 3.12 -13.62 34.32
C LYS A 85 2.93 -12.18 34.82
N PRO A 86 1.76 -11.56 34.59
CA PRO A 86 1.44 -10.32 35.28
C PRO A 86 1.64 -10.55 36.78
N LYS A 87 2.12 -9.53 37.50
CA LYS A 87 2.11 -9.58 38.98
C LYS A 87 0.70 -9.97 39.43
N ASP A 88 0.59 -10.80 40.47
CA ASP A 88 -0.71 -11.24 40.99
C ASP A 88 -1.63 -10.02 41.20
N GLY A 89 -2.81 -10.05 40.54
CA GLY A 89 -3.80 -8.97 40.58
C GLY A 89 -3.79 -7.96 39.42
N VAL A 90 -2.91 -8.08 38.42
CA VAL A 90 -2.90 -7.18 37.24
C VAL A 90 -3.60 -7.84 36.04
N GLU A 91 -4.78 -7.34 35.66
CA GLU A 91 -5.46 -7.74 34.43
C GLU A 91 -4.66 -7.28 33.18
N CYS A 92 -4.42 -8.19 32.23
CA CYS A 92 -3.80 -7.86 30.94
C CYS A 92 -4.84 -7.28 29.98
N HIS A 93 -4.81 -5.97 29.78
CA HIS A 93 -5.80 -5.27 28.98
C HIS A 93 -5.44 -5.24 27.50
N GLY A 94 -4.15 -5.38 27.16
CA GLY A 94 -3.67 -5.19 25.78
C GLY A 94 -4.28 -6.12 24.74
N LYS A 95 -4.50 -7.39 25.06
CA LYS A 95 -5.17 -8.34 24.14
C LYS A 95 -6.63 -7.95 23.87
N THR A 96 -7.36 -7.55 24.91
CA THR A 96 -8.76 -7.12 24.81
C THR A 96 -8.87 -5.81 24.05
N LEU A 97 -7.99 -4.85 24.34
CA LEU A 97 -7.94 -3.56 23.64
C LEU A 97 -7.57 -3.74 22.15
N ALA A 98 -6.65 -4.62 21.83
CA ALA A 98 -6.27 -4.96 20.46
C ALA A 98 -7.38 -5.57 19.63
N ALA A 99 -8.24 -6.37 20.27
CA ALA A 99 -9.43 -6.90 19.62
C ALA A 99 -10.36 -5.77 19.17
N SER A 100 -10.46 -4.71 19.97
CA SER A 100 -11.32 -3.54 19.71
C SER A 100 -10.69 -2.46 18.80
N LEU A 101 -9.36 -2.31 18.76
CA LEU A 101 -8.68 -1.27 17.99
C LEU A 101 -8.01 -1.82 16.72
N VAL A 102 -8.56 -1.55 15.54
CA VAL A 102 -7.99 -2.04 14.26
C VAL A 102 -6.66 -1.36 13.92
N ASP A 103 -6.53 -0.06 14.18
CA ASP A 103 -5.35 0.72 13.81
C ASP A 103 -4.20 0.62 14.83
N CYS A 104 -4.48 0.23 16.08
CA CYS A 104 -3.45 0.02 17.10
C CYS A 104 -2.88 -1.42 17.07
N ARG A 105 -3.49 -2.35 16.30
CA ARG A 105 -2.94 -3.69 16.06
C ARG A 105 -1.55 -3.66 15.44
N PHE A 106 -1.13 -2.57 14.80
CA PHE A 106 0.24 -2.40 14.30
C PHE A 106 1.30 -2.43 15.41
N ALA A 107 0.99 -2.07 16.66
CA ALA A 107 1.92 -2.21 17.78
C ALA A 107 2.18 -3.69 18.13
N LEU A 108 1.15 -4.54 17.95
CA LEU A 108 1.18 -5.97 18.30
C LEU A 108 1.60 -6.87 17.13
N ALA A 109 1.27 -6.49 15.89
CA ALA A 109 1.50 -7.28 14.68
C ALA A 109 2.97 -7.28 14.18
N LYS A 110 3.82 -6.47 14.81
CA LYS A 110 5.22 -6.22 14.41
C LYS A 110 6.22 -7.20 15.00
N VAL A 111 5.78 -8.05 15.93
CA VAL A 111 6.53 -9.19 16.44
C VAL A 111 5.80 -10.45 15.99
N ARG A 112 6.52 -11.36 15.34
CA ARG A 112 5.99 -12.70 15.04
C ARG A 112 5.86 -13.40 16.40
N ASN A 113 4.62 -13.62 16.85
CA ASN A 113 4.23 -13.88 18.26
C ASN A 113 4.29 -12.63 19.13
N GLY A 114 3.26 -11.78 19.06
CA GLY A 114 3.15 -10.59 19.91
C GLY A 114 3.24 -10.98 21.39
N SER A 115 4.19 -10.37 22.10
CA SER A 115 4.26 -10.43 23.57
C SER A 115 2.92 -9.93 24.13
N PRO A 116 2.25 -10.67 25.01
CA PRO A 116 0.99 -10.24 25.63
C PRO A 116 1.12 -8.98 26.48
N HIS A 117 2.35 -8.59 26.87
CA HIS A 117 2.64 -7.64 27.93
C HIS A 117 3.44 -6.41 27.47
N ASN A 118 3.36 -6.05 26.18
CA ASN A 118 4.08 -4.89 25.64
C ASN A 118 3.34 -3.56 25.83
N ASP A 119 2.20 -3.57 26.50
CA ASP A 119 1.42 -2.37 26.78
C ASP A 119 2.11 -1.50 27.83
N VAL A 120 2.13 -0.20 27.58
CA VAL A 120 2.83 0.78 28.41
C VAL A 120 1.92 1.24 29.55
N ASN A 121 2.31 0.94 30.79
CA ASN A 121 1.65 1.41 32.01
C ASN A 121 2.17 2.78 32.46
N GLY A 122 3.39 3.14 32.06
CA GLY A 122 3.98 4.41 32.43
C GLY A 122 5.24 4.74 31.65
N THR A 123 5.56 6.02 31.56
CA THR A 123 6.82 6.52 31.00
C THR A 123 7.36 7.60 31.94
N PHE A 124 8.64 7.53 32.26
CA PHE A 124 9.32 8.50 33.12
C PHE A 124 10.74 8.77 32.63
N ASN A 125 11.36 9.84 33.12
CA ASN A 125 12.77 10.12 32.83
C ASN A 125 13.67 9.39 33.83
N GLY A 126 14.73 8.73 33.35
CA GLY A 126 15.70 8.09 34.23
C GLY A 126 16.33 9.11 35.19
N SER A 127 16.49 8.75 36.47
CA SER A 127 17.19 9.60 37.44
C SER A 127 18.68 9.66 37.07
N ALA A 128 19.23 10.85 36.86
CA ALA A 128 20.68 11.03 36.85
C ALA A 128 21.26 10.58 38.19
N SER A 129 22.43 9.92 38.14
CA SER A 129 23.21 9.67 39.35
C SER A 129 23.55 11.02 40.02
N ALA A 130 23.73 11.04 41.35
CA ALA A 130 23.97 12.25 42.14
C ALA A 130 25.19 13.10 41.72
N HIS A 131 25.98 12.65 40.75
CA HIS A 131 27.13 13.37 40.19
C HIS A 131 26.84 14.13 38.87
N ASP A 132 25.66 13.95 38.26
CA ASP A 132 25.24 14.65 37.04
C ASP A 132 24.10 15.62 37.36
N GLU A 133 24.43 16.73 38.05
CA GLU A 133 23.46 17.79 38.31
C GLU A 133 22.93 18.38 36.98
N GLY A 134 21.66 18.09 36.67
CA GLY A 134 20.90 18.75 35.59
C GLY A 134 20.67 17.94 34.32
N ALA A 135 21.13 16.69 34.22
CA ALA A 135 20.75 15.80 33.13
C ALA A 135 19.54 14.96 33.53
N ALA A 136 18.48 14.99 32.73
CA ALA A 136 17.47 13.95 32.82
C ALA A 136 17.99 12.74 32.05
N GLY A 137 17.88 11.51 32.57
CA GLY A 137 18.38 10.32 31.89
C GLY A 137 17.60 9.97 30.63
N ILE A 138 17.91 8.85 29.98
CA ILE A 138 17.06 8.31 28.91
C ILE A 138 15.63 8.07 29.42
N LEU A 139 14.64 8.34 28.55
CA LEU A 139 13.26 7.97 28.83
C LEU A 139 13.16 6.46 29.11
N THR A 140 12.36 6.10 30.09
CA THR A 140 12.16 4.72 30.53
C THR A 140 10.68 4.39 30.48
N VAL A 141 10.35 3.25 29.89
CA VAL A 141 8.99 2.72 29.76
C VAL A 141 8.80 1.57 30.72
N VAL A 142 7.69 1.58 31.45
CA VAL A 142 7.20 0.45 32.25
C VAL A 142 6.05 -0.19 31.52
N THR A 143 6.18 -1.48 31.26
CA THR A 143 5.13 -2.27 30.62
C THR A 143 4.25 -3.02 31.63
N GLU A 144 3.22 -3.72 31.15
CA GLU A 144 2.30 -4.52 31.98
C GLU A 144 2.99 -5.57 32.87
N ASP A 145 4.18 -6.05 32.49
CA ASP A 145 5.01 -6.93 33.32
C ASP A 145 5.70 -6.21 34.50
N GLY A 146 5.54 -4.90 34.62
CA GLY A 146 6.14 -4.06 35.66
C GLY A 146 7.64 -3.81 35.48
N VAL A 147 8.24 -4.21 34.35
CA VAL A 147 9.67 -4.06 34.10
C VAL A 147 9.94 -2.73 33.40
N ALA A 148 10.82 -1.93 34.01
CA ALA A 148 11.30 -0.67 33.46
C ALA A 148 12.40 -0.92 32.39
N ARG A 149 12.26 -0.32 31.20
CA ARG A 149 13.17 -0.50 30.07
C ARG A 149 13.53 0.86 29.43
N PRO A 150 14.80 1.09 29.07
CA PRO A 150 15.18 2.26 28.28
C PRO A 150 14.37 2.34 26.99
N TYR A 151 13.83 3.52 26.72
CA TYR A 151 12.97 3.79 25.59
C TYR A 151 13.76 4.31 24.39
N VAL A 152 13.82 3.49 23.35
CA VAL A 152 14.47 3.82 22.08
C VAL A 152 13.41 3.91 20.98
N GLY A 153 12.39 4.74 21.20
CA GLY A 153 11.21 4.80 20.34
C GLY A 153 10.63 6.18 20.11
N ASN A 154 11.37 7.25 20.38
CA ASN A 154 10.84 8.61 20.59
C ASN A 154 10.13 9.30 19.39
N ASP A 155 9.84 8.54 18.32
CA ASP A 155 9.31 9.00 17.04
C ASP A 155 10.00 10.28 16.54
N ALA A 156 9.53 10.85 15.44
CA ALA A 156 10.13 12.05 14.86
C ALA A 156 9.57 13.35 15.45
N VAL A 157 9.09 13.27 16.69
CA VAL A 157 8.30 14.31 17.36
C VAL A 157 9.10 14.93 18.51
N HIS A 158 9.76 14.09 19.31
CA HIS A 158 10.57 14.53 20.45
C HIS A 158 12.06 14.30 20.18
N THR A 159 12.74 15.32 19.65
CA THR A 159 14.17 15.23 19.31
C THR A 159 15.07 15.73 20.43
N LEU A 160 14.68 16.82 21.08
CA LEU A 160 15.45 17.50 22.14
C LEU A 160 15.13 16.95 23.54
N GLY A 161 15.77 17.51 24.56
CA GLY A 161 15.65 17.06 25.94
C GLY A 161 14.29 17.33 26.55
N VAL A 162 13.79 16.42 27.37
CA VAL A 162 12.54 16.59 28.10
C VAL A 162 12.67 17.74 29.08
N GLU A 163 13.66 17.71 29.98
CA GLU A 163 13.82 18.77 30.99
C GLU A 163 14.43 20.05 30.40
N SER A 164 15.40 19.92 29.50
CA SER A 164 16.13 21.07 28.95
C SER A 164 15.37 21.83 27.85
N PHE A 165 14.34 21.24 27.27
CA PHE A 165 13.63 21.81 26.12
C PHE A 165 12.10 21.68 26.22
N TYR A 166 11.57 20.46 26.29
CA TYR A 166 10.12 20.25 26.19
C TYR A 166 9.35 20.69 27.44
N ALA A 167 9.86 20.48 28.65
CA ALA A 167 9.17 20.85 29.89
C ALA A 167 8.98 22.38 30.02
N PRO A 168 9.99 23.24 29.77
CA PRO A 168 9.80 24.69 29.72
C PRO A 168 8.78 25.13 28.67
N ILE A 169 8.84 24.56 27.45
CA ILE A 169 7.89 24.85 26.37
C ILE A 169 6.47 24.42 26.78
N GLN A 170 6.31 23.23 27.33
CA GLN A 170 5.02 22.69 27.72
C GLN A 170 4.39 23.50 28.86
N LYS A 171 5.21 23.97 29.82
CA LYS A 171 4.77 24.87 30.88
C LYS A 171 4.21 26.17 30.30
N GLU A 172 4.90 26.76 29.32
CA GLU A 172 4.47 28.00 28.69
C GLU A 172 3.21 27.80 27.82
N VAL A 173 3.13 26.69 27.08
CA VAL A 173 1.93 26.29 26.33
C VAL A 173 0.73 26.15 27.27
N ASN A 174 0.89 25.45 28.40
CA ASN A 174 -0.17 25.29 29.40
C ASN A 174 -0.58 26.63 30.02
N ARG A 175 0.38 27.53 30.28
CA ARG A 175 0.10 28.88 30.81
C ARG A 175 -0.77 29.68 29.84
N GLN A 176 -0.40 29.73 28.56
CA GLN A 176 -1.17 30.45 27.53
C GLN A 176 -2.55 29.83 27.28
N MET A 177 -2.69 28.52 27.51
CA MET A 177 -3.94 27.78 27.37
C MET A 177 -4.79 27.72 28.65
N SER A 178 -4.33 28.31 29.77
CA SER A 178 -5.03 28.26 31.04
C SER A 178 -6.36 29.02 30.96
N LEU A 179 -7.42 28.41 31.51
CA LEU A 179 -8.76 29.00 31.63
C LEU A 179 -8.97 29.65 33.00
N ASP A 180 -8.06 29.41 33.95
CA ASP A 180 -8.18 29.94 35.32
C ASP A 180 -7.88 31.45 35.35
N ASP A 181 -7.12 31.93 34.37
CA ASP A 181 -6.88 33.34 34.14
C ASP A 181 -8.05 33.95 33.36
N LYS A 182 -9.01 34.52 34.10
CA LYS A 182 -10.20 35.18 33.54
C LYS A 182 -9.86 36.42 32.70
N GLU A 183 -8.65 36.96 32.79
CA GLU A 183 -8.19 38.09 31.96
C GLU A 183 -7.57 37.62 30.63
N ASN A 184 -7.11 36.36 30.56
CA ASN A 184 -6.60 35.75 29.35
C ASN A 184 -7.73 35.39 28.37
N LYS A 185 -8.25 36.41 27.67
CA LYS A 185 -9.27 36.24 26.63
C LYS A 185 -8.79 35.41 25.44
N GLU A 186 -7.48 35.26 25.23
CA GLU A 186 -6.92 34.49 24.12
C GLU A 186 -7.16 32.99 24.30
N SER A 187 -7.11 32.47 25.54
CA SER A 187 -7.34 31.04 25.82
C SER A 187 -8.75 30.58 25.43
N MET A 188 -9.75 31.47 25.51
CA MET A 188 -11.13 31.24 25.10
C MET A 188 -11.31 31.05 23.59
N MET A 189 -10.33 31.46 22.77
CA MET A 189 -10.39 31.30 21.31
C MET A 189 -10.41 29.82 20.87
N ARG A 190 -10.08 28.88 21.76
CA ARG A 190 -10.26 27.44 21.51
C ARG A 190 -11.69 27.02 21.21
N TYR A 191 -12.68 27.78 21.66
CA TYR A 191 -14.10 27.53 21.40
C TYR A 191 -14.58 28.11 20.06
N CYS A 192 -13.71 28.82 19.33
CA CYS A 192 -13.99 29.37 18.01
C CYS A 192 -13.02 28.78 16.96
N PRO A 193 -13.13 27.48 16.63
CA PRO A 193 -12.24 26.85 15.66
C PRO A 193 -12.34 27.57 14.30
N ILE A 194 -11.20 27.69 13.60
CA ILE A 194 -11.07 28.32 12.27
C ILE A 194 -11.22 29.85 12.27
N ALA A 195 -11.51 30.49 13.40
CA ALA A 195 -11.54 31.95 13.49
C ALA A 195 -10.14 32.54 13.28
N MET A 196 -10.04 33.60 12.46
CA MET A 196 -8.83 34.40 12.36
C MET A 196 -8.61 35.15 13.67
N ASN A 197 -7.43 34.99 14.27
CA ASN A 197 -7.09 35.56 15.58
C ASN A 197 -5.58 35.89 15.66
N SER A 198 -5.19 36.61 16.72
CA SER A 198 -3.81 37.06 16.98
C SER A 198 -2.80 35.92 17.03
N ALA A 199 -3.12 34.82 17.74
CA ALA A 199 -2.25 33.66 17.83
C ALA A 199 -1.96 33.05 16.44
N LEU A 200 -3.00 32.95 15.60
CA LEU A 200 -2.89 32.44 14.24
C LEU A 200 -2.06 33.38 13.35
N GLU A 201 -2.31 34.69 13.42
CA GLU A 201 -1.54 35.70 12.69
C GLU A 201 -0.05 35.64 13.07
N LYS A 202 0.24 35.56 14.38
CA LYS A 202 1.60 35.37 14.90
C LYS A 202 2.25 34.11 14.34
N ASN A 203 1.53 32.99 14.33
CA ASN A 203 2.04 31.72 13.82
C ASN A 203 2.36 31.77 12.33
N VAL A 204 1.45 32.35 11.53
CA VAL A 204 1.70 32.60 10.11
C VAL A 204 2.96 33.45 9.93
N GLY A 205 3.14 34.50 10.74
CA GLY A 205 4.34 35.34 10.73
C GLY A 205 5.62 34.55 11.04
N LEU A 206 5.62 33.70 12.07
CA LEU A 206 6.75 32.84 12.44
C LEU A 206 7.10 31.84 11.32
N ILE A 207 6.11 31.13 10.78
CA ILE A 207 6.32 30.14 9.71
C ILE A 207 6.84 30.81 8.44
N LYS A 208 6.31 31.98 8.07
CA LYS A 208 6.77 32.73 6.90
C LYS A 208 8.22 33.21 7.07
N ARG A 209 8.61 33.68 8.26
CA ARG A 209 10.00 34.05 8.54
C ARG A 209 10.93 32.84 8.50
N LEU A 210 10.51 31.71 9.07
CA LEU A 210 11.28 30.46 9.10
C LEU A 210 11.55 29.93 7.67
N THR A 211 10.56 29.99 6.78
CA THR A 211 10.62 29.37 5.46
C THR A 211 10.97 30.33 4.32
N GLY A 212 10.73 31.63 4.49
CA GLY A 212 10.81 32.64 3.44
C GLY A 212 9.69 32.55 2.40
N MET A 213 8.57 31.87 2.70
CA MET A 213 7.46 31.63 1.77
C MET A 213 6.23 32.51 2.04
N ASP A 214 5.31 32.59 1.08
CA ASP A 214 4.25 33.60 1.06
C ASP A 214 2.99 33.18 1.82
N LYS A 215 2.59 31.92 1.67
CA LYS A 215 1.30 31.38 2.10
C LYS A 215 1.49 30.22 3.04
N VAL A 216 0.58 30.12 4.01
CA VAL A 216 0.52 29.04 5.01
C VAL A 216 -0.88 28.45 4.99
N ARG A 217 -0.95 27.13 5.03
CA ARG A 217 -2.16 26.34 5.20
C ARG A 217 -1.90 25.33 6.30
N TYR A 218 -2.90 25.04 7.13
CA TYR A 218 -2.77 24.07 8.21
C TYR A 218 -3.53 22.77 7.95
N ALA A 219 -3.14 21.72 8.67
CA ALA A 219 -3.78 20.41 8.75
C ALA A 219 -3.47 19.79 10.12
N LEU A 220 -4.14 18.71 10.51
CA LEU A 220 -3.87 18.03 11.78
C LEU A 220 -2.77 16.98 11.69
N SER A 221 -2.54 16.44 10.49
CA SER A 221 -1.51 15.44 10.26
C SER A 221 -0.69 15.70 9.00
N GLY A 222 0.49 15.09 8.95
CA GLY A 222 1.34 15.15 7.77
C GLY A 222 0.68 14.57 6.51
N SER A 223 -0.10 13.49 6.65
CA SER A 223 -0.82 12.88 5.52
C SER A 223 -1.88 13.83 4.95
N GLU A 224 -2.63 14.52 5.81
CA GLU A 224 -3.60 15.53 5.40
C GLU A 224 -2.91 16.72 4.73
N ALA A 225 -1.77 17.17 5.28
CA ALA A 225 -1.01 18.27 4.70
C ALA A 225 -0.50 17.95 3.28
N VAL A 226 0.01 16.72 3.05
CA VAL A 226 0.41 16.27 1.71
C VAL A 226 -0.79 16.25 0.76
N ASP A 227 -1.92 15.66 1.16
CA ASP A 227 -3.10 15.61 0.31
C ASP A 227 -3.62 17.01 -0.06
N ALA A 228 -3.71 17.91 0.93
CA ALA A 228 -4.11 19.29 0.72
C ALA A 228 -3.15 20.04 -0.23
N ALA A 229 -1.83 19.91 -0.02
CA ALA A 229 -0.82 20.51 -0.87
C ALA A 229 -0.96 20.06 -2.33
N LEU A 230 -1.10 18.75 -2.56
CA LEU A 230 -1.22 18.20 -3.92
C LEU A 230 -2.52 18.64 -4.61
N LYS A 231 -3.63 18.79 -3.87
CA LYS A 231 -4.89 19.31 -4.43
C LYS A 231 -4.77 20.78 -4.83
N ASP A 232 -4.15 21.60 -4.00
CA ASP A 232 -3.93 23.03 -4.28
C ASP A 232 -2.97 23.20 -5.47
N ILE A 233 -1.88 22.42 -5.52
CA ILE A 233 -0.95 22.43 -6.65
C ILE A 233 -1.62 21.99 -7.94
N LYS A 234 -2.40 20.89 -7.94
CA LYS A 234 -3.13 20.42 -9.13
C LYS A 234 -4.06 21.51 -9.65
N ALA A 235 -4.80 22.18 -8.77
CA ALA A 235 -5.64 23.30 -9.13
C ALA A 235 -4.83 24.43 -9.80
N SER A 236 -3.71 24.82 -9.19
CA SER A 236 -2.80 25.87 -9.68
C SER A 236 -2.07 25.50 -10.97
N CYS A 237 -2.01 24.21 -11.32
CA CYS A 237 -1.32 23.67 -12.49
C CYS A 237 -2.31 23.17 -13.56
N LYS A 238 -3.45 23.83 -13.74
CA LYS A 238 -4.47 23.50 -14.77
C LYS A 238 -5.00 22.05 -14.67
N ASN A 239 -5.14 21.53 -13.46
CA ASN A 239 -5.62 20.17 -13.16
C ASN A 239 -4.81 19.07 -13.85
N LYS A 240 -3.51 19.29 -14.07
CA LYS A 240 -2.60 18.24 -14.53
C LYS A 240 -2.72 16.98 -13.64
N PRO A 241 -2.86 15.79 -14.24
CA PRO A 241 -3.26 14.61 -13.47
C PRO A 241 -2.13 14.05 -12.61
N LEU A 242 -0.87 14.19 -13.06
CA LEU A 242 0.23 13.38 -12.53
C LEU A 242 1.00 14.06 -11.39
N ILE A 243 1.35 13.24 -10.39
CA ILE A 243 2.31 13.57 -9.34
C ILE A 243 3.52 12.66 -9.50
N VAL A 244 4.72 13.23 -9.56
CA VAL A 244 5.97 12.47 -9.54
C VAL A 244 6.41 12.26 -8.10
N ARG A 245 6.69 11.01 -7.75
CA ARG A 245 7.27 10.56 -6.49
C ARG A 245 8.54 9.80 -6.76
N PHE A 246 9.40 9.77 -5.74
CA PHE A 246 10.60 8.97 -5.78
C PHE A 246 10.39 7.59 -5.16
N THR A 247 11.03 6.58 -5.76
CA THR A 247 10.86 5.18 -5.37
C THR A 247 11.25 5.00 -3.90
N SER A 248 10.35 4.43 -3.08
CA SER A 248 10.53 4.20 -1.63
C SER A 248 10.20 5.37 -0.71
N ALA A 249 9.83 6.53 -1.25
CA ALA A 249 9.53 7.71 -0.46
C ALA A 249 8.16 7.63 0.21
N TYR A 250 8.15 7.82 1.52
CA TYR A 250 6.94 7.87 2.33
C TYR A 250 6.45 9.33 2.45
N HIS A 251 5.17 9.55 2.13
CA HIS A 251 4.51 10.85 2.15
C HIS A 251 3.12 10.77 2.82
N GLY A 252 3.00 9.96 3.88
CA GLY A 252 1.72 9.74 4.56
C GLY A 252 0.84 8.67 3.92
N HIS A 253 -0.30 8.39 4.56
CA HIS A 253 -1.22 7.31 4.18
C HIS A 253 -2.33 7.74 3.20
N VAL A 254 -2.74 9.02 3.21
CA VAL A 254 -3.80 9.56 2.32
C VAL A 254 -3.33 9.59 0.87
N SER A 255 -2.03 9.84 0.66
CA SER A 255 -1.37 9.64 -0.63
C SER A 255 -0.83 8.21 -0.77
N GLY A 256 -1.41 7.21 -0.11
CA GLY A 256 -1.02 5.79 -0.12
C GLY A 256 0.23 5.44 0.70
N VAL A 257 0.05 4.57 1.70
CA VAL A 257 1.15 3.89 2.43
C VAL A 257 1.85 2.87 1.53
N SER A 258 1.05 2.17 0.72
CA SER A 258 1.54 1.24 -0.28
C SER A 258 1.67 1.95 -1.62
N PHE A 259 2.66 1.54 -2.41
CA PHE A 259 2.77 1.92 -3.82
C PHE A 259 1.46 1.64 -4.60
N LEU A 260 0.54 0.82 -4.09
CA LEU A 260 -0.60 0.31 -4.85
C LEU A 260 -1.79 1.27 -4.95
N ALA A 261 -1.96 2.14 -3.95
CA ALA A 261 -3.16 2.95 -3.73
C ALA A 261 -2.98 4.43 -4.12
N CYS A 262 -2.21 4.70 -5.18
CA CYS A 262 -1.88 6.06 -5.63
C CYS A 262 -2.14 6.22 -7.14
N ASP A 263 -3.39 6.34 -7.55
CA ASP A 263 -3.70 6.56 -8.96
C ASP A 263 -3.15 7.92 -9.42
N ASN A 264 -2.66 7.96 -10.67
CA ASN A 264 -1.97 9.13 -11.26
C ASN A 264 -0.64 9.53 -10.59
N HIS A 265 0.01 8.61 -9.87
CA HIS A 265 1.35 8.84 -9.35
C HIS A 265 2.38 8.07 -10.19
N VAL A 266 3.52 8.71 -10.47
CA VAL A 266 4.65 8.10 -11.20
C VAL A 266 5.81 7.93 -10.23
N PHE A 267 6.43 6.75 -10.24
CA PHE A 267 7.52 6.43 -9.32
C PHE A 267 8.85 6.40 -10.09
N LEU A 268 9.66 7.43 -9.88
CA LEU A 268 10.95 7.58 -10.54
C LEU A 268 12.09 7.14 -9.60
N PRO A 269 13.21 6.65 -10.15
CA PRO A 269 14.43 6.48 -9.37
C PRO A 269 14.94 7.85 -8.87
N GLU A 270 15.25 7.96 -7.59
CA GLU A 270 15.89 9.14 -7.02
C GLU A 270 17.40 9.13 -7.26
N CYS A 271 18.02 10.31 -7.30
CA CYS A 271 19.42 10.50 -7.68
C CYS A 271 19.78 10.03 -9.11
N ALA A 272 18.81 10.02 -10.03
CA ALA A 272 19.02 9.62 -11.43
C ALA A 272 18.78 10.80 -12.39
N GLN A 273 19.65 10.94 -13.40
CA GLN A 273 19.50 11.96 -14.45
C GLN A 273 18.27 11.69 -15.33
N ASP A 274 18.02 10.42 -15.69
CA ASP A 274 16.85 10.00 -16.45
C ASP A 274 15.53 10.46 -15.81
N SER A 275 15.49 10.55 -14.48
CA SER A 275 14.30 11.05 -13.76
C SER A 275 14.10 12.54 -13.93
N ILE A 276 15.18 13.33 -13.97
CA ILE A 276 15.13 14.76 -14.25
C ILE A 276 14.70 15.00 -15.70
N ASP A 277 15.25 14.23 -16.64
CA ASP A 277 14.91 14.31 -18.06
C ASP A 277 13.46 13.88 -18.32
N PHE A 278 12.96 12.89 -17.58
CA PHE A 278 11.55 12.49 -17.61
C PHE A 278 10.62 13.63 -17.18
N ILE A 279 10.97 14.34 -16.10
CA ILE A 279 10.19 15.49 -15.60
C ILE A 279 10.12 16.58 -16.68
N GLU A 280 11.23 16.86 -17.35
CA GLU A 280 11.25 17.81 -18.47
C GLU A 280 10.37 17.35 -19.62
N ARG A 281 10.55 16.10 -20.08
CA ARG A 281 9.83 15.53 -21.23
C ARG A 281 8.32 15.54 -21.02
N TYR A 282 7.86 15.23 -19.80
CA TYR A 282 6.45 15.07 -19.47
C TYR A 282 5.86 16.21 -18.62
N HIS A 283 6.55 17.36 -18.58
CA HIS A 283 6.16 18.54 -17.80
C HIS A 283 4.68 18.95 -18.00
N TYR A 284 4.13 18.78 -19.21
CA TYR A 284 2.74 19.11 -19.56
C TYR A 284 1.68 18.25 -18.83
N ARG A 285 2.05 17.09 -18.25
CA ARG A 285 1.16 16.20 -17.49
C ARG A 285 1.41 16.22 -15.99
N ILE A 286 2.56 16.73 -15.56
CA ILE A 286 3.03 16.70 -14.17
C ILE A 286 2.62 17.99 -13.46
N ALA A 287 1.86 17.88 -12.37
CA ALA A 287 1.52 19.01 -11.51
C ALA A 287 2.61 19.26 -10.45
N ALA A 288 3.10 18.19 -9.83
CA ALA A 288 4.07 18.27 -8.75
C ALA A 288 5.13 17.17 -8.83
N VAL A 289 6.33 17.50 -8.36
CA VAL A 289 7.42 16.57 -8.04
C VAL A 289 7.65 16.66 -6.55
N ILE A 290 7.32 15.59 -5.80
CA ILE A 290 7.46 15.56 -4.34
C ILE A 290 8.66 14.72 -3.92
N VAL A 291 9.51 15.32 -3.07
CA VAL A 291 10.74 14.73 -2.53
C VAL A 291 10.62 14.62 -1.02
N ASN A 292 11.11 13.52 -0.44
CA ASN A 292 11.29 13.37 1.00
C ASN A 292 12.81 13.39 1.30
N PRO A 293 13.38 14.49 1.82
CA PRO A 293 14.81 14.58 2.11
C PRO A 293 15.35 13.49 3.02
N MET A 294 14.53 12.97 3.95
CA MET A 294 14.92 11.87 4.84
C MET A 294 15.30 10.58 4.07
N GLN A 295 14.96 10.48 2.78
CA GLN A 295 15.34 9.35 1.96
C GLN A 295 16.85 9.21 1.73
N HIS A 296 17.62 10.31 1.77
CA HIS A 296 19.09 10.23 1.68
C HIS A 296 19.67 9.33 2.78
N PHE A 297 19.03 9.28 3.95
CA PHE A 297 19.45 8.48 5.10
C PHE A 297 18.75 7.12 5.11
N THR A 298 17.45 7.11 4.85
CA THR A 298 16.62 5.91 4.97
C THR A 298 16.76 4.93 3.81
N GLY A 299 17.46 5.32 2.73
CA GLY A 299 17.87 4.46 1.63
C GLY A 299 17.17 4.80 0.32
N VAL A 300 17.87 5.53 -0.54
CA VAL A 300 17.43 5.92 -1.89
C VAL A 300 17.14 4.68 -2.74
N ASN A 301 15.96 4.64 -3.36
CA ASN A 301 15.51 3.53 -4.23
C ASN A 301 15.46 2.14 -3.54
N LYS A 302 15.49 2.08 -2.20
CA LYS A 302 15.39 0.84 -1.43
C LYS A 302 14.03 0.80 -0.71
N PRO A 303 13.05 0.02 -1.22
CA PRO A 303 11.73 -0.02 -0.60
C PRO A 303 11.87 -0.48 0.85
N SER A 304 11.17 0.21 1.76
CA SER A 304 11.02 -0.32 3.11
C SER A 304 10.12 -1.55 3.02
N PRO A 305 10.58 -2.75 3.45
CA PRO A 305 9.75 -3.95 3.36
C PRO A 305 8.40 -3.74 4.08
N PRO A 306 7.26 -4.15 3.50
CA PRO A 306 5.95 -4.05 4.13
C PRO A 306 5.89 -4.88 5.42
N GLY A 307 6.23 -4.27 6.56
CA GLY A 307 6.48 -4.99 7.81
C GLY A 307 7.68 -5.93 7.66
N GLU A 308 8.75 -5.73 8.42
CA GLU A 308 9.96 -6.55 8.32
C GLU A 308 9.76 -7.99 8.85
N LYS A 309 8.84 -8.76 8.26
CA LYS A 309 8.54 -10.13 8.66
C LYS A 309 9.52 -11.13 8.04
N VAL A 310 10.23 -10.77 6.97
CA VAL A 310 11.28 -11.60 6.32
C VAL A 310 12.36 -10.70 5.68
N THR A 311 13.63 -10.90 6.03
CA THR A 311 14.77 -10.18 5.45
C THR A 311 15.41 -11.00 4.33
N HIS A 312 14.91 -10.86 3.10
CA HIS A 312 15.40 -11.65 1.96
C HIS A 312 16.74 -11.13 1.37
N SER A 313 17.24 -9.98 1.81
CA SER A 313 18.50 -9.38 1.34
C SER A 313 19.36 -8.89 2.50
N SER A 314 20.66 -8.72 2.26
CA SER A 314 21.52 -7.89 3.11
C SER A 314 20.91 -6.50 3.17
N ARG A 315 20.57 -6.03 4.38
CA ARG A 315 19.87 -4.74 4.59
C ARG A 315 20.90 -3.61 4.66
N ILE A 316 21.82 -3.58 3.71
CA ILE A 316 22.79 -2.50 3.56
C ILE A 316 22.08 -1.41 2.77
N ARG A 317 21.57 -0.38 3.46
CA ARG A 317 21.05 0.80 2.79
C ARG A 317 22.19 1.81 2.69
N SER A 318 22.66 2.08 1.47
CA SER A 318 23.62 3.15 1.23
C SER A 318 22.94 4.48 1.53
N SER A 319 23.51 5.25 2.47
CA SER A 319 23.20 6.67 2.58
C SER A 319 23.91 7.41 1.45
N VAL A 320 23.21 8.33 0.79
CA VAL A 320 23.86 9.22 -0.17
C VAL A 320 24.58 10.32 0.64
N PRO A 321 25.86 10.61 0.37
CA PRO A 321 26.58 11.71 1.02
C PRO A 321 25.81 13.03 0.88
N ARG A 322 25.87 13.87 1.92
CA ARG A 322 25.14 15.14 1.98
C ARG A 322 25.35 15.99 0.72
N ASP A 323 26.61 16.15 0.30
CA ASP A 323 26.98 17.03 -0.81
C ASP A 323 26.51 16.49 -2.16
N GLU A 324 26.59 15.17 -2.37
CA GLU A 324 26.10 14.52 -3.58
C GLU A 324 24.58 14.65 -3.68
N TYR A 325 23.87 14.39 -2.58
CA TYR A 325 22.41 14.54 -2.53
C TYR A 325 22.00 16.00 -2.73
N ALA A 326 22.72 16.96 -2.12
CA ALA A 326 22.49 18.37 -2.31
C ALA A 326 22.64 18.78 -3.79
N ARG A 327 23.72 18.39 -4.47
CA ARG A 327 23.90 18.67 -5.91
C ARG A 327 22.71 18.18 -6.72
N TRP A 328 22.27 16.93 -6.48
CA TRP A 328 21.12 16.38 -7.19
C TRP A 328 19.81 17.13 -6.89
N LEU A 329 19.53 17.50 -5.64
CA LEU A 329 18.36 18.32 -5.28
C LEU A 329 18.37 19.68 -5.99
N HIS A 330 19.54 20.31 -6.09
CA HIS A 330 19.70 21.57 -6.83
C HIS A 330 19.49 21.40 -8.33
N SER A 331 19.97 20.30 -8.93
CA SER A 331 19.67 19.96 -10.34
C SER A 331 18.17 19.72 -10.58
N LEU A 332 17.51 19.02 -9.66
CA LEU A 332 16.07 18.79 -9.71
C LEU A 332 15.29 20.11 -9.61
N GLN A 333 15.66 20.96 -8.65
CA GLN A 333 15.08 22.30 -8.49
C GLN A 333 15.28 23.16 -9.73
N TYR A 334 16.50 23.18 -10.28
CA TYR A 334 16.79 23.90 -11.51
C TYR A 334 15.86 23.43 -12.63
N LYS A 335 15.65 22.11 -12.79
CA LYS A 335 14.78 21.60 -13.84
C LYS A 335 13.31 21.93 -13.63
N CYS A 336 12.77 21.79 -12.42
CA CYS A 336 11.39 22.19 -12.13
C CYS A 336 11.18 23.69 -12.38
N ASN A 337 12.14 24.54 -11.99
CA ASN A 337 12.12 25.97 -12.26
C ASN A 337 12.17 26.27 -13.77
N TYR A 338 13.03 25.57 -14.52
CA TYR A 338 13.13 25.69 -15.97
C TYR A 338 11.79 25.33 -16.64
N CYS A 339 11.19 24.19 -16.27
CA CYS A 339 9.88 23.78 -16.79
C CYS A 339 8.81 24.83 -16.49
N THR A 340 8.74 25.33 -15.25
CA THR A 340 7.76 26.34 -14.85
C THR A 340 7.96 27.66 -15.58
N LYS A 341 9.21 28.08 -15.82
CA LYS A 341 9.54 29.35 -16.46
C LYS A 341 9.34 29.33 -17.97
N TYR A 342 9.76 28.26 -18.64
CA TYR A 342 9.86 28.22 -20.11
C TYR A 342 8.86 27.28 -20.79
N LEU A 343 8.29 26.32 -20.07
CA LEU A 343 7.46 25.28 -20.66
C LEU A 343 6.04 25.28 -20.07
N SER A 344 5.82 24.55 -18.98
CA SER A 344 4.56 24.58 -18.25
C SER A 344 4.79 24.37 -16.76
N LYS A 345 3.91 24.94 -15.95
CA LYS A 345 4.02 25.00 -14.48
C LYS A 345 4.12 23.62 -13.83
N VAL A 346 5.21 23.37 -13.10
CA VAL A 346 5.50 22.14 -12.33
C VAL A 346 6.04 22.55 -10.96
N ALA A 347 5.37 22.13 -9.88
CA ALA A 347 5.81 22.45 -8.53
C ALA A 347 6.92 21.51 -8.05
N LEU A 348 7.99 22.04 -7.47
CA LEU A 348 8.86 21.26 -6.58
C LEU A 348 8.33 21.30 -5.15
N VAL A 349 7.98 20.14 -4.60
CA VAL A 349 7.43 19.98 -3.25
C VAL A 349 8.43 19.27 -2.35
N MET A 350 8.74 19.90 -1.22
CA MET A 350 9.62 19.33 -0.19
C MET A 350 8.81 18.82 1.00
N ASP A 351 8.80 17.51 1.21
CA ASP A 351 8.20 16.88 2.38
C ASP A 351 9.21 16.87 3.54
N ASP A 352 9.17 17.93 4.34
CA ASP A 352 10.04 18.14 5.50
C ASP A 352 9.46 17.58 6.80
N ILE A 353 8.36 16.83 6.74
CA ILE A 353 7.61 16.39 7.93
C ILE A 353 8.47 15.55 8.88
N TYR A 354 9.32 14.66 8.35
CA TYR A 354 10.22 13.83 9.17
C TYR A 354 11.61 14.45 9.33
N PHE A 355 12.02 15.33 8.41
CA PHE A 355 13.38 15.89 8.36
C PHE A 355 13.55 17.12 9.25
N ALA A 356 12.59 18.05 9.19
CA ALA A 356 12.70 19.33 9.86
C ALA A 356 12.80 19.20 11.40
N PHE A 357 13.41 20.20 12.02
CA PHE A 357 13.60 20.35 13.46
C PHE A 357 14.39 19.21 14.11
N ARG A 358 15.43 18.74 13.40
CA ARG A 358 16.34 17.66 13.86
C ARG A 358 17.81 18.00 13.78
N THR A 359 18.17 19.03 13.05
CA THR A 359 19.53 19.54 12.92
C THR A 359 19.56 21.03 13.26
N PRO A 360 20.74 21.60 13.54
CA PRO A 360 20.86 23.05 13.81
C PRO A 360 20.34 23.94 12.68
N ASP A 361 20.32 23.43 11.44
CA ASP A 361 19.82 24.11 10.23
C ASP A 361 18.28 24.20 10.20
N LEU A 362 17.59 23.44 11.06
CA LEU A 362 16.15 23.33 11.21
C LEU A 362 15.39 22.77 9.99
N LEU A 363 15.65 23.23 8.77
CA LEU A 363 14.94 22.83 7.55
C LEU A 363 15.87 22.15 6.56
N SER A 364 15.32 21.27 5.71
CA SER A 364 16.10 20.64 4.63
C SER A 364 16.65 21.65 3.63
N SER A 365 15.95 22.78 3.45
CA SER A 365 16.37 23.84 2.54
C SER A 365 17.67 24.53 2.94
N GLN A 366 17.95 24.55 4.25
CA GLN A 366 19.19 25.06 4.83
C GLN A 366 20.22 23.96 5.04
N TYR A 367 19.79 22.72 5.25
CA TYR A 367 20.71 21.59 5.39
C TYR A 367 21.36 21.19 4.05
N PHE A 368 20.62 21.19 2.93
CA PHE A 368 21.17 20.84 1.61
C PHE A 368 21.57 22.08 0.81
N LEU A 369 22.50 22.87 1.36
CA LEU A 369 23.13 23.96 0.60
C LEU A 369 23.88 23.38 -0.60
N HIS A 370 23.89 24.11 -1.71
CA HIS A 370 24.68 23.72 -2.87
C HIS A 370 26.17 23.69 -2.47
N PRO A 371 26.91 22.58 -2.65
CA PRO A 371 28.26 22.45 -2.12
C PRO A 371 29.20 23.56 -2.61
N ASP A 372 29.08 23.93 -3.88
CA ASP A 372 30.00 24.88 -4.50
C ASP A 372 29.57 26.36 -4.36
N THR A 373 28.27 26.66 -4.25
CA THR A 373 27.76 28.05 -4.22
C THR A 373 27.20 28.47 -2.86
N GLN A 374 27.05 27.50 -1.94
CA GLN A 374 26.40 27.67 -0.63
C GLN A 374 24.96 28.19 -0.70
N ALA A 375 24.34 28.16 -1.88
CA ALA A 375 22.97 28.60 -2.06
C ALA A 375 21.98 27.63 -1.38
N PRO A 376 20.97 28.12 -0.66
CA PRO A 376 19.92 27.28 -0.09
C PRO A 376 18.98 26.76 -1.18
N LEU A 377 18.32 25.63 -0.91
CA LEU A 377 17.21 25.19 -1.74
C LEU A 377 16.03 26.16 -1.57
N LYS A 378 15.29 26.35 -2.66
CA LYS A 378 14.11 27.21 -2.79
C LYS A 378 12.97 26.41 -3.44
N PRO A 379 12.42 25.39 -2.76
CA PRO A 379 11.26 24.67 -3.26
C PRO A 379 10.05 25.60 -3.45
N ASP A 380 9.07 25.19 -4.26
CA ASP A 380 7.85 25.97 -4.47
C ASP A 380 6.87 25.81 -3.32
N VAL A 381 6.84 24.61 -2.73
CA VAL A 381 6.01 24.22 -1.58
C VAL A 381 6.85 23.36 -0.63
N MET A 382 6.70 23.60 0.67
CA MET A 382 7.26 22.81 1.76
C MET A 382 6.14 22.32 2.67
N ILE A 383 6.28 21.10 3.19
CA ILE A 383 5.31 20.50 4.09
C ILE A 383 5.99 20.21 5.42
N LEU A 384 5.46 20.77 6.50
CA LEU A 384 5.97 20.67 7.86
C LEU A 384 4.96 19.91 8.74
N GLY A 385 5.44 19.17 9.74
CA GLY A 385 4.59 18.48 10.69
C GLY A 385 5.41 17.90 11.83
N LYS A 386 4.84 16.92 12.55
CA LYS A 386 5.46 16.24 13.69
C LYS A 386 5.95 17.20 14.78
N ALA A 387 7.20 17.64 14.71
CA ALA A 387 7.82 18.52 15.70
C ALA A 387 7.26 19.95 15.70
N LEU A 388 6.62 20.41 14.60
CA LEU A 388 6.16 21.80 14.40
C LEU A 388 5.35 22.40 15.56
N ALA A 389 4.64 21.56 16.32
CA ALA A 389 3.85 21.96 17.49
C ALA A 389 4.23 21.16 18.75
N ALA A 390 5.51 20.79 18.91
CA ALA A 390 6.04 20.18 20.14
C ALA A 390 5.23 18.98 20.66
N GLY A 391 4.74 18.11 19.78
CA GLY A 391 3.94 16.93 20.14
C GLY A 391 2.43 17.09 19.99
N TYR A 392 1.93 18.32 19.83
CA TYR A 392 0.53 18.56 19.53
C TYR A 392 0.19 18.26 18.06
N PRO A 393 -1.05 17.83 17.76
CA PRO A 393 -1.50 17.64 16.38
C PRO A 393 -1.47 18.95 15.58
N LEU A 394 -0.47 19.14 14.72
CA LEU A 394 -0.44 20.24 13.76
C LEU A 394 0.51 19.89 12.62
N SER A 395 0.15 20.28 11.42
CA SER A 395 0.99 20.28 10.23
C SER A 395 0.70 21.51 9.40
N ALA A 396 1.68 21.95 8.63
CA ALA A 396 1.56 23.14 7.80
C ALA A 396 2.07 22.87 6.38
N VAL A 397 1.34 23.36 5.38
CA VAL A 397 1.79 23.50 4.01
C VAL A 397 2.17 24.96 3.82
N VAL A 398 3.41 25.19 3.42
CA VAL A 398 3.98 26.52 3.20
C VAL A 398 4.40 26.61 1.75
N GLY A 399 4.15 27.72 1.07
CA GLY A 399 4.43 27.77 -0.36
C GLY A 399 4.25 29.13 -0.99
N ARG A 400 4.74 29.23 -2.23
CA ARG A 400 4.59 30.43 -3.05
C ARG A 400 3.13 30.66 -3.40
N GLU A 401 2.73 31.93 -3.49
CA GLU A 401 1.35 32.30 -3.78
C GLU A 401 0.81 31.62 -5.05
N GLY A 402 1.62 31.55 -6.11
CA GLY A 402 1.22 30.92 -7.37
C GLY A 402 0.84 29.44 -7.25
N PHE A 403 1.26 28.71 -6.21
CA PHE A 403 0.96 27.28 -6.07
C PHE A 403 -0.11 26.97 -5.03
N LEU A 404 -0.17 27.73 -3.94
CA LEU A 404 -1.13 27.51 -2.84
C LEU A 404 -2.37 28.41 -2.90
N ASN A 405 -2.44 29.37 -3.81
CA ASN A 405 -3.57 30.28 -3.93
C ASN A 405 -4.26 30.13 -5.30
N SER A 406 -5.17 29.15 -5.42
CA SER A 406 -5.82 28.81 -6.69
C SER A 406 -7.27 29.29 -6.83
N TYR A 407 -7.75 30.21 -6.00
CA TYR A 407 -9.10 30.74 -6.21
C TYR A 407 -9.06 31.80 -7.31
N ASP A 408 -9.83 31.58 -8.37
CA ASP A 408 -10.10 32.64 -9.32
C ASP A 408 -10.98 33.66 -8.61
N LYS A 409 -10.46 34.88 -8.43
CA LYS A 409 -11.16 36.00 -7.78
C LYS A 409 -12.51 36.32 -8.45
N LYS A 410 -12.75 35.82 -9.66
CA LYS A 410 -14.02 35.95 -10.40
C LYS A 410 -15.09 34.92 -9.99
N PHE A 411 -14.74 33.84 -9.27
CA PHE A 411 -15.66 32.76 -8.90
C PHE A 411 -15.73 32.54 -7.39
N LEU A 412 -16.76 33.10 -6.74
CA LEU A 412 -16.98 33.08 -5.28
C LEU A 412 -17.01 31.67 -4.67
N LEU A 413 -17.39 30.64 -5.42
CA LEU A 413 -17.47 29.26 -4.93
C LEU A 413 -16.15 28.47 -5.07
N GLN A 414 -15.09 29.06 -5.64
CA GLN A 414 -13.79 28.38 -5.83
C GLN A 414 -12.75 28.71 -4.73
N VAL A 415 -13.21 29.24 -3.58
CA VAL A 415 -12.34 29.87 -2.57
C VAL A 415 -11.47 28.86 -1.80
N ASN A 416 -11.89 27.60 -1.64
CA ASN A 416 -11.07 26.54 -1.03
C ASN A 416 -11.49 25.15 -1.52
N LYS A 417 -10.55 24.35 -2.06
CA LYS A 417 -10.84 22.97 -2.50
C LYS A 417 -10.82 21.94 -1.37
N THR A 418 -10.19 22.27 -0.25
CA THR A 418 -10.11 21.41 0.93
C THR A 418 -10.41 22.25 2.18
N VAL A 419 -11.16 21.69 3.12
CA VAL A 419 -11.57 22.33 4.38
C VAL A 419 -11.36 21.32 5.51
N GLY A 420 -10.93 21.78 6.68
CA GLY A 420 -10.80 20.95 7.87
C GLY A 420 -11.20 21.75 9.11
N THR A 421 -12.19 21.25 9.86
CA THR A 421 -12.77 21.94 11.02
C THR A 421 -11.73 22.33 12.07
N LEU A 422 -10.71 21.49 12.25
CA LEU A 422 -9.66 21.67 13.25
C LEU A 422 -8.29 21.96 12.62
N ALA A 423 -8.24 22.28 11.32
CA ALA A 423 -6.98 22.43 10.59
C ALA A 423 -6.02 23.40 11.28
N ALA A 424 -6.53 24.53 11.80
CA ALA A 424 -5.79 25.51 12.58
C ALA A 424 -6.33 25.62 14.02
N TRP A 425 -6.57 24.49 14.67
CA TRP A 425 -7.11 24.49 16.04
C TRP A 425 -6.18 25.22 17.01
N HIS A 426 -6.77 25.94 17.96
CA HIS A 426 -6.07 26.94 18.75
C HIS A 426 -4.88 26.40 19.56
N GLY A 427 -5.02 25.24 20.23
CA GLY A 427 -3.92 24.70 21.05
C GLY A 427 -2.70 24.26 20.23
N GLY A 428 -2.89 23.79 18.99
CA GLY A 428 -1.79 23.45 18.10
C GLY A 428 -1.05 24.71 17.64
N ILE A 429 -1.79 25.79 17.35
CA ILE A 429 -1.23 27.09 17.00
C ILE A 429 -0.40 27.68 18.15
N ILE A 430 -0.93 27.66 19.38
CA ILE A 430 -0.19 28.11 20.57
C ILE A 430 1.07 27.27 20.79
N ALA A 431 0.96 25.94 20.73
CA ALA A 431 2.11 25.05 20.86
C ALA A 431 3.18 25.31 19.79
N SER A 432 2.76 25.56 18.55
CA SER A 432 3.68 25.92 17.47
C SER A 432 4.33 27.30 17.66
N ASN A 433 3.59 28.29 18.15
CA ASN A 433 4.16 29.61 18.47
C ASN A 433 5.27 29.50 19.50
N VAL A 434 4.98 28.88 20.65
CA VAL A 434 5.95 28.71 21.73
C VAL A 434 7.16 27.91 21.26
N PHE A 435 6.93 26.81 20.51
CA PHE A 435 8.01 26.01 19.95
C PHE A 435 8.91 26.81 19.00
N LEU A 436 8.34 27.53 18.03
CA LEU A 436 9.10 28.31 17.05
C LEU A 436 9.84 29.48 17.71
N GLU A 437 9.24 30.15 18.71
CA GLU A 437 9.93 31.20 19.48
C GLU A 437 11.08 30.64 20.30
N ALA A 438 10.90 29.47 20.94
CA ALA A 438 11.96 28.80 21.67
C ALA A 438 13.14 28.43 20.75
N LEU A 439 12.87 28.01 19.50
CA LEU A 439 13.90 27.78 18.50
C LEU A 439 14.65 29.06 18.09
N GLU A 440 13.96 30.21 18.06
CA GLU A 440 14.57 31.53 17.83
C GLU A 440 15.30 32.10 19.06
N GLY A 441 15.25 31.43 20.22
CA GLY A 441 15.82 31.93 21.48
C GLY A 441 14.97 33.02 22.13
N ARG A 442 13.65 32.96 21.98
CA ARG A 442 12.65 33.93 22.47
C ARG A 442 11.57 33.23 23.29
N GLY A 443 10.53 33.97 23.69
CA GLY A 443 9.26 33.42 24.19
C GLY A 443 9.08 33.39 25.72
N GLY A 444 10.03 33.89 26.52
CA GLY A 444 9.81 34.06 27.96
C GLY A 444 8.93 35.28 28.28
N SER A 445 8.16 35.19 29.36
CA SER A 445 7.22 36.25 29.81
C SER A 445 7.88 37.61 30.05
N ASP A 446 9.16 37.61 30.42
CA ASP A 446 9.89 38.79 30.88
C ASP A 446 10.83 39.34 29.79
N GLY A 447 10.62 38.94 28.53
CA GLY A 447 11.50 39.26 27.41
C GLY A 447 12.80 38.43 27.33
N GLN A 448 13.00 37.52 28.28
CA GLN A 448 14.12 36.57 28.29
C GLN A 448 13.86 35.37 27.37
N PRO A 449 14.91 34.65 26.90
CA PRO A 449 14.75 33.38 26.21
C PRO A 449 14.02 32.36 27.08
N LEU A 450 13.09 31.59 26.50
CA LEU A 450 12.37 30.53 27.21
C LEU A 450 13.30 29.38 27.66
N LEU A 451 14.35 29.14 26.89
CA LEU A 451 15.31 28.06 27.11
C LEU A 451 16.60 28.59 27.74
N LYS A 452 17.13 27.86 28.73
CA LYS A 452 18.44 28.16 29.32
C LYS A 452 19.59 27.94 28.33
N ILE A 453 19.49 26.88 27.52
CA ILE A 453 20.45 26.53 26.47
C ILE A 453 19.74 26.66 25.12
N GLY A 454 20.34 27.39 24.18
CA GLY A 454 19.75 27.62 22.88
C GLY A 454 19.50 26.33 22.09
N ALA A 455 18.39 26.25 21.37
CA ALA A 455 17.98 25.04 20.65
C ALA A 455 19.04 24.52 19.65
N LYS A 456 19.70 25.43 18.91
CA LYS A 456 20.76 25.06 17.95
C LYS A 456 21.97 24.40 18.61
N GLU A 457 22.34 24.86 19.79
CA GLU A 457 23.42 24.26 20.57
C GLU A 457 23.02 22.87 21.06
N GLN A 458 21.79 22.71 21.56
CA GLN A 458 21.25 21.41 21.94
C GLN A 458 21.23 20.42 20.75
N PHE A 459 20.79 20.85 19.57
CA PHE A 459 20.87 20.02 18.35
C PHE A 459 22.31 19.65 17.98
N SER A 460 23.25 20.59 18.04
CA SER A 460 24.66 20.33 17.70
C SER A 460 25.28 19.31 18.65
N ASN A 461 24.99 19.42 19.95
CA ASN A 461 25.45 18.48 20.95
C ASN A 461 24.81 17.09 20.78
N LEU A 462 23.51 17.03 20.48
CA LEU A 462 22.80 15.79 20.19
C LEU A 462 23.40 15.05 18.99
N VAL A 463 23.61 15.74 17.86
CA VAL A 463 24.20 15.16 16.64
C VAL A 463 25.57 14.56 16.95
N ARG A 464 26.45 15.32 17.61
CA ARG A 464 27.80 14.87 17.97
C ARG A 464 27.78 13.60 18.85
N LYS A 465 26.91 13.56 19.86
CA LYS A 465 26.77 12.39 20.76
C LYS A 465 26.26 11.17 20.00
N CYS A 466 25.27 11.33 19.11
CA CYS A 466 24.71 10.24 18.31
C CYS A 466 25.72 9.67 17.31
N ASP A 467 26.54 10.53 16.70
CA ASP A 467 27.63 10.11 15.80
C ASP A 467 28.68 9.30 16.55
N ALA A 468 29.12 9.79 17.73
CA ALA A 468 30.07 9.09 18.59
C ALA A 468 29.55 7.71 19.05
N PHE A 469 28.29 7.63 19.46
CA PHE A 469 27.65 6.36 19.81
C PHE A 469 27.62 5.38 18.63
N SER A 470 27.27 5.87 17.43
CA SER A 470 27.27 5.03 16.22
C SER A 470 28.65 4.46 15.91
N GLN A 471 29.69 5.29 16.02
CA GLN A 471 31.08 4.87 15.79
C GLN A 471 31.52 3.83 16.83
N SER A 472 31.30 4.12 18.12
CA SER A 472 31.66 3.24 19.24
C SER A 472 30.97 1.87 19.14
N LEU A 473 29.64 1.86 18.99
CA LEU A 473 28.87 0.61 18.91
C LEU A 473 29.24 -0.22 17.67
N ASN A 474 29.47 0.43 16.52
CA ASN A 474 29.91 -0.28 15.32
C ASN A 474 31.31 -0.90 15.47
N ALA A 475 32.23 -0.23 16.16
CA ALA A 475 33.55 -0.79 16.45
C ALA A 475 33.42 -2.04 17.35
N ARG A 476 32.53 -2.00 18.36
CA ARG A 476 32.25 -3.16 19.21
C ARG A 476 31.64 -4.32 18.42
N PHE A 477 30.64 -4.06 17.57
CA PHE A 477 30.08 -5.09 16.70
C PHE A 477 31.13 -5.73 15.80
N ALA A 478 32.03 -4.93 15.23
CA ALA A 478 33.11 -5.44 14.38
C ALA A 478 34.11 -6.30 15.17
N ASN A 479 34.52 -5.85 16.36
CA ASN A 479 35.46 -6.58 17.22
C ASN A 479 34.90 -7.94 17.67
N GLU A 480 33.59 -8.04 17.90
CA GLU A 480 32.93 -9.29 18.29
C GLU A 480 32.47 -10.14 17.08
N GLY A 481 32.76 -9.71 15.84
CA GLY A 481 32.38 -10.46 14.63
C GLY A 481 30.86 -10.51 14.39
N LEU A 482 30.12 -9.51 14.87
CA LEU A 482 28.66 -9.45 14.78
C LEU A 482 28.25 -8.83 13.43
N PRO A 483 27.37 -9.48 12.64
CA PRO A 483 27.03 -9.02 11.29
C PRO A 483 25.93 -7.94 11.28
N VAL A 484 26.03 -6.99 12.20
CA VAL A 484 25.11 -5.86 12.35
C VAL A 484 25.91 -4.57 12.50
N ARG A 485 25.39 -3.48 11.96
CA ARG A 485 25.87 -2.13 12.21
C ARG A 485 24.70 -1.18 12.38
N ILE A 486 24.91 -0.04 13.01
CA ILE A 486 23.98 1.08 13.00
C ILE A 486 24.51 2.21 12.12
N ARG A 487 23.58 2.94 11.51
CA ARG A 487 23.84 4.26 10.91
C ARG A 487 22.88 5.25 11.54
N ASN A 488 23.29 6.50 11.61
CA ASN A 488 22.44 7.56 12.10
C ASN A 488 22.37 8.77 11.15
N PHE A 489 21.29 9.53 11.30
CA PHE A 489 21.14 10.90 10.85
C PHE A 489 20.58 11.69 12.03
N SER A 490 21.39 12.59 12.58
CA SER A 490 21.10 13.21 13.89
C SER A 490 20.79 12.11 14.92
N ASN A 491 19.62 12.18 15.57
CA ASN A 491 19.14 11.23 16.56
C ASN A 491 18.34 10.05 16.01
N THR A 492 18.22 9.92 14.68
CA THR A 492 17.49 8.82 14.03
C THR A 492 18.49 7.75 13.61
N PHE A 493 18.27 6.52 14.05
CA PHE A 493 19.15 5.39 13.78
C PHE A 493 18.46 4.35 12.90
N SER A 494 19.26 3.57 12.19
CA SER A 494 18.82 2.39 11.44
C SER A 494 19.84 1.28 11.55
N PHE A 495 19.38 0.04 11.74
CA PHE A 495 20.21 -1.15 11.64
C PHE A 495 20.47 -1.51 10.18
N ASP A 496 21.72 -1.73 9.82
CA ASP A 496 22.07 -2.48 8.62
C ASP A 496 22.57 -3.87 9.03
N PHE A 497 22.10 -4.88 8.30
CA PHE A 497 22.56 -6.25 8.47
C PHE A 497 23.53 -6.60 7.35
N LEU A 498 24.73 -7.03 7.75
CA LEU A 498 25.89 -7.24 6.87
C LEU A 498 25.88 -8.62 6.18
N ASN A 499 25.01 -9.51 6.64
CA ASN A 499 24.76 -10.84 6.09
C ASN A 499 23.38 -10.92 5.39
N LYS A 500 23.11 -12.07 4.76
CA LYS A 500 21.83 -12.37 4.07
C LYS A 500 21.02 -13.43 4.81
N SER A 501 20.74 -13.20 6.10
CA SER A 501 19.86 -14.08 6.88
C SER A 501 18.39 -13.69 6.69
N LEU A 502 17.51 -14.70 6.58
CA LEU A 502 16.05 -14.50 6.58
C LEU A 502 15.50 -13.95 7.91
N TYR A 503 16.28 -14.08 8.99
CA TYR A 503 15.85 -13.83 10.37
C TYR A 503 16.44 -12.57 10.97
N ASN A 504 17.11 -11.71 10.19
CA ASN A 504 17.70 -10.47 10.69
C ASN A 504 16.69 -9.58 11.40
N SER A 505 15.43 -9.60 10.97
CA SER A 505 14.35 -8.85 11.63
C SER A 505 13.93 -9.37 13.01
N ARG A 506 14.56 -10.44 13.53
CA ARG A 506 14.41 -10.87 14.92
C ARG A 506 15.26 -10.05 15.90
N TYR A 507 16.24 -9.28 15.43
CA TYR A 507 17.11 -8.52 16.31
C TYR A 507 16.36 -7.56 17.27
N PRO A 508 15.30 -6.85 16.84
CA PRO A 508 14.41 -6.11 17.77
C PRO A 508 13.84 -6.94 18.93
N GLN A 509 13.57 -8.23 18.72
CA GLN A 509 13.05 -9.12 19.76
C GLN A 509 14.12 -9.46 20.79
N TYR A 510 15.38 -9.64 20.34
CA TYR A 510 16.51 -9.81 21.24
C TYR A 510 16.80 -8.55 22.02
N LEU A 511 16.73 -7.36 21.41
CA LEU A 511 16.85 -6.09 22.13
C LEU A 511 15.77 -5.97 23.22
N LEU A 512 14.52 -6.35 22.90
CA LEU A 512 13.44 -6.40 23.89
C LEU A 512 13.72 -7.40 25.02
N ALA A 513 14.24 -8.58 24.69
CA ALA A 513 14.64 -9.60 25.67
C ALA A 513 15.82 -9.17 26.56
N GLU A 514 16.72 -8.31 26.06
CA GLU A 514 17.76 -7.63 26.85
C GLU A 514 17.23 -6.42 27.64
N GLY A 515 15.92 -6.18 27.60
CA GLY A 515 15.25 -5.13 28.35
C GLY A 515 15.41 -3.74 27.72
N ILE A 516 15.36 -3.63 26.38
CA ILE A 516 15.26 -2.37 25.64
C ILE A 516 13.87 -2.26 25.01
N PHE A 517 13.16 -1.15 25.23
CA PHE A 517 11.84 -0.95 24.64
C PHE A 517 11.93 -0.15 23.35
N LEU A 518 11.54 -0.77 22.23
CA LEU A 518 11.54 -0.16 20.89
C LEU A 518 10.13 0.30 20.53
N GLY A 519 9.90 1.61 20.36
CA GLY A 519 8.57 2.11 19.94
C GLY A 519 8.11 1.58 18.57
N ASN A 520 9.04 1.13 17.72
CA ASN A 520 8.74 0.63 16.36
C ASN A 520 9.47 -0.69 16.04
N TYR A 521 8.96 -1.79 16.60
CA TYR A 521 9.56 -3.13 16.62
C TYR A 521 9.94 -3.77 15.26
N SER A 522 9.45 -3.26 14.12
CA SER A 522 9.58 -3.94 12.81
C SER A 522 10.20 -3.10 11.70
N THR A 523 10.88 -2.00 12.01
CA THR A 523 11.43 -1.12 10.96
C THR A 523 12.94 -0.99 11.02
N GLY A 524 13.57 -1.70 11.96
CA GLY A 524 14.97 -1.60 12.28
C GLY A 524 15.46 -0.14 12.36
N LYS A 525 14.60 0.76 12.83
CA LYS A 525 14.84 2.18 13.06
C LYS A 525 14.45 2.50 14.49
N PHE A 526 15.22 3.37 15.13
CA PHE A 526 14.95 3.85 16.48
C PHE A 526 15.45 5.27 16.63
N ASN A 527 14.89 6.01 17.58
CA ASN A 527 15.27 7.39 17.84
C ASN A 527 15.66 7.55 19.31
N LEU A 528 16.65 8.39 19.56
CA LEU A 528 17.09 8.80 20.90
C LEU A 528 16.76 10.27 21.15
N ASN A 529 16.66 10.68 22.40
CA ASN A 529 16.48 12.10 22.77
C ASN A 529 17.86 12.74 23.11
N ALA A 530 17.87 14.05 23.37
CA ALA A 530 19.11 14.76 23.73
C ALA A 530 19.59 14.52 25.18
N ASP A 531 18.74 13.93 26.00
CA ASP A 531 18.92 13.70 27.44
C ASP A 531 19.79 12.48 27.76
N VAL A 532 20.08 11.61 26.80
CA VAL A 532 20.87 10.39 27.04
C VAL A 532 22.23 10.70 27.69
N THR A 533 22.42 10.19 28.91
CA THR A 533 23.63 10.39 29.74
C THR A 533 24.73 9.40 29.37
N MET A 534 25.97 9.65 29.81
CA MET A 534 27.11 8.76 29.51
C MET A 534 26.92 7.34 30.05
N SER A 535 26.24 7.17 31.19
CA SER A 535 25.88 5.85 31.70
C SER A 535 24.82 5.17 30.82
N ASP A 536 23.84 5.92 30.33
CA ASP A 536 22.82 5.40 29.40
C ASP A 536 23.45 4.92 28.09
N TRP A 537 24.38 5.69 27.52
CA TRP A 537 25.08 5.28 26.29
C TRP A 537 25.82 3.96 26.48
N LYS A 538 26.58 3.80 27.56
CA LYS A 538 27.28 2.54 27.88
C LYS A 538 26.32 1.37 28.06
N CYS A 539 25.25 1.58 28.83
CA CYS A 539 24.21 0.57 29.05
C CYS A 539 23.55 0.13 27.73
N LEU A 540 23.24 1.08 26.84
CA LEU A 540 22.70 0.77 25.51
C LEU A 540 23.70 -0.04 24.69
N GLU A 541 24.97 0.35 24.62
CA GLU A 541 25.97 -0.41 23.88
C GLU A 541 26.10 -1.86 24.38
N GLU A 542 26.18 -2.06 25.69
CA GLU A 542 26.26 -3.38 26.31
C GLU A 542 25.06 -4.26 25.96
N LYS A 543 23.85 -3.71 26.06
CA LYS A 543 22.63 -4.45 25.74
C LYS A 543 22.48 -4.75 24.25
N PHE A 544 22.87 -3.82 23.37
CA PHE A 544 22.84 -4.05 21.92
C PHE A 544 23.81 -5.18 21.53
N VAL A 545 25.04 -5.12 22.04
CA VAL A 545 26.04 -6.16 21.80
C VAL A 545 25.59 -7.51 22.38
N SER A 546 25.10 -7.55 23.63
CA SER A 546 24.56 -8.78 24.24
C SER A 546 23.44 -9.41 23.41
N ALA A 547 22.48 -8.59 22.93
CA ALA A 547 21.39 -9.03 22.08
C ALA A 547 21.90 -9.66 20.79
N ALA A 548 22.88 -9.01 20.13
CA ALA A 548 23.44 -9.48 18.87
C ALA A 548 24.24 -10.78 19.06
N SER A 549 25.07 -10.85 20.11
CA SER A 549 25.87 -12.03 20.44
C SER A 549 25.01 -13.24 20.79
N LYS A 550 23.89 -13.05 21.51
CA LYS A 550 22.88 -14.11 21.74
C LYS A 550 22.25 -14.56 20.42
N MET A 551 21.78 -13.62 19.60
CA MET A 551 21.17 -13.94 18.31
C MET A 551 22.13 -14.66 17.35
N GLN A 552 23.43 -14.33 17.39
CA GLN A 552 24.47 -15.04 16.62
C GLN A 552 24.63 -16.48 17.09
N ARG A 553 24.76 -16.69 18.40
CA ARG A 553 24.85 -18.03 18.99
C ARG A 553 23.64 -18.89 18.65
N ASP A 554 22.46 -18.31 18.62
CA ASP A 554 21.20 -19.00 18.30
C ASP A 554 21.01 -19.28 16.79
N GLY A 555 21.99 -18.94 15.94
CA GLY A 555 21.99 -19.30 14.51
C GLY A 555 21.01 -18.47 13.65
N TYR A 556 20.53 -17.34 14.17
CA TYR A 556 19.63 -16.45 13.42
C TYR A 556 20.36 -15.50 12.48
N PHE A 557 21.67 -15.31 12.65
CA PHE A 557 22.51 -14.58 11.69
C PHE A 557 23.08 -15.47 10.57
N GLU A 558 22.74 -16.75 10.52
CA GLU A 558 23.24 -17.64 9.48
C GLU A 558 22.70 -17.22 8.08
N PRO A 559 23.56 -17.01 7.07
CA PRO A 559 23.11 -16.65 5.74
C PRO A 559 22.32 -17.77 5.06
N MET A 560 21.29 -17.40 4.31
CA MET A 560 20.56 -18.37 3.48
C MET A 560 21.44 -18.87 2.32
N LYS A 561 21.57 -20.19 2.19
CA LYS A 561 22.29 -20.83 1.08
C LYS A 561 21.52 -20.67 -0.24
N SER A 562 22.23 -20.60 -1.37
CA SER A 562 21.63 -20.39 -2.71
C SER A 562 20.59 -21.48 -3.07
N ALA A 563 20.90 -22.75 -2.80
CA ALA A 563 19.96 -23.86 -3.05
C ALA A 563 18.66 -23.74 -2.23
N ALA A 564 18.76 -23.31 -0.97
CA ALA A 564 17.61 -23.08 -0.11
C ALA A 564 16.73 -21.93 -0.60
N LYS A 565 17.34 -20.86 -1.12
CA LYS A 565 16.62 -19.76 -1.75
C LYS A 565 15.78 -20.23 -2.94
N THR A 566 16.36 -21.01 -3.84
CA THR A 566 15.64 -21.57 -5.00
C THR A 566 14.47 -22.45 -4.55
N LYS A 567 14.70 -23.32 -3.55
CA LYS A 567 13.67 -24.18 -2.97
C LYS A 567 12.53 -23.37 -2.33
N LEU A 568 12.85 -22.30 -1.59
CA LEU A 568 11.87 -21.40 -1.01
C LEU A 568 11.00 -20.76 -2.10
N TYR A 569 11.62 -20.17 -3.14
CA TYR A 569 10.87 -19.56 -4.23
C TYR A 569 9.99 -20.56 -4.99
N LEU A 570 10.53 -21.74 -5.31
CA LEU A 570 9.76 -22.79 -5.97
C LEU A 570 8.57 -23.19 -5.09
N SER A 571 8.79 -23.41 -3.79
CA SER A 571 7.71 -23.71 -2.85
C SER A 571 6.65 -22.61 -2.80
N LEU A 572 7.03 -21.33 -2.79
CA LEU A 572 6.09 -20.22 -2.79
C LEU A 572 5.29 -20.15 -4.10
N MET A 573 5.93 -20.39 -5.24
CA MET A 573 5.28 -20.41 -6.55
C MET A 573 4.34 -21.61 -6.70
N THR A 574 4.75 -22.79 -6.24
CA THR A 574 3.88 -23.98 -6.23
C THR A 574 2.69 -23.78 -5.30
N LYS A 575 2.89 -23.22 -4.09
CA LYS A 575 1.79 -22.89 -3.17
C LYS A 575 0.86 -21.85 -3.79
N PHE A 576 1.39 -20.78 -4.39
CA PHE A 576 0.61 -19.79 -5.13
C PHE A 576 -0.23 -20.46 -6.22
N ALA A 577 0.38 -21.25 -7.11
CA ALA A 577 -0.31 -21.89 -8.22
C ALA A 577 -1.41 -22.85 -7.73
N ARG A 578 -1.13 -23.67 -6.71
CA ARG A 578 -2.10 -24.60 -6.12
C ARG A 578 -3.25 -23.87 -5.46
N ASN A 579 -2.98 -22.86 -4.64
CA ASN A 579 -4.01 -22.11 -3.93
C ASN A 579 -4.84 -21.26 -4.88
N TYR A 580 -4.20 -20.64 -5.87
CA TYR A 580 -4.89 -19.92 -6.94
C TYR A 580 -5.82 -20.87 -7.68
N ALA A 581 -5.33 -22.03 -8.15
CA ALA A 581 -6.18 -23.04 -8.79
C ALA A 581 -7.32 -23.51 -7.88
N TRP A 582 -7.07 -23.71 -6.58
CA TRP A 582 -8.09 -24.13 -5.62
C TRP A 582 -9.15 -23.07 -5.33
N ILE A 583 -8.75 -21.79 -5.15
CA ILE A 583 -9.68 -20.66 -4.98
C ILE A 583 -10.55 -20.50 -6.22
N TYR A 584 -9.95 -20.57 -7.41
CA TYR A 584 -10.69 -20.49 -8.67
C TYR A 584 -11.62 -21.69 -8.86
N TYR A 585 -11.16 -22.91 -8.56
CA TYR A 585 -12.00 -24.11 -8.57
C TYR A 585 -13.20 -23.96 -7.63
N ASN A 586 -12.97 -23.58 -6.37
CA ASN A 586 -14.05 -23.36 -5.41
C ASN A 586 -15.01 -22.26 -5.84
N GLN A 587 -14.49 -21.18 -6.44
CA GLN A 587 -15.33 -20.13 -7.00
C GLN A 587 -16.21 -20.68 -8.13
N ILE A 588 -15.65 -21.45 -9.08
CA ILE A 588 -16.41 -22.08 -10.17
C ILE A 588 -17.45 -23.07 -9.62
N MET A 589 -17.09 -23.90 -8.63
CA MET A 589 -18.00 -24.87 -8.02
C MET A 589 -19.13 -24.17 -7.24
N ASN A 590 -18.82 -23.10 -6.51
CA ASN A 590 -19.82 -22.30 -5.82
C ASN A 590 -20.76 -21.60 -6.83
N ASP A 591 -20.19 -21.02 -7.90
CA ASP A 591 -20.96 -20.42 -9.00
C ASP A 591 -21.85 -21.48 -9.69
N LYS A 592 -21.42 -22.73 -9.74
CA LYS A 592 -22.21 -23.85 -10.24
C LYS A 592 -23.37 -24.20 -9.31
N HIS A 593 -23.12 -24.39 -8.01
CA HIS A 593 -24.17 -24.71 -7.04
C HIS A 593 -25.27 -23.66 -7.02
N ILE A 594 -24.90 -22.37 -7.01
CA ILE A 594 -25.85 -21.27 -7.08
C ILE A 594 -26.67 -21.33 -8.39
N ASP A 595 -26.03 -21.61 -9.53
CA ASP A 595 -26.75 -21.72 -10.80
C ASP A 595 -27.72 -22.92 -10.84
N ILE A 596 -27.40 -24.03 -10.20
CA ILE A 596 -28.32 -25.17 -10.05
C ILE A 596 -29.53 -24.77 -9.21
N GLU A 597 -29.31 -24.18 -8.03
CA GLU A 597 -30.38 -23.80 -7.10
C GLU A 597 -31.32 -22.73 -7.66
N VAL A 598 -30.81 -21.84 -8.52
CA VAL A 598 -31.57 -20.66 -8.98
C VAL A 598 -32.06 -20.79 -10.43
N SER A 599 -31.45 -21.65 -11.25
CA SER A 599 -31.78 -21.78 -12.69
C SER A 599 -32.16 -23.20 -13.14
N HIS A 600 -31.99 -24.23 -12.31
CA HIS A 600 -32.25 -25.62 -12.69
C HIS A 600 -33.18 -26.31 -11.70
N ASN A 601 -34.44 -25.87 -11.66
CA ASN A 601 -35.42 -26.36 -10.71
C ASN A 601 -36.28 -27.49 -11.31
N HIS A 602 -36.66 -27.38 -12.58
CA HIS A 602 -37.62 -28.27 -13.21
C HIS A 602 -37.00 -29.62 -13.63
N PRO A 603 -37.66 -30.77 -13.39
CA PRO A 603 -37.12 -32.10 -13.73
C PRO A 603 -36.74 -32.28 -15.20
N VAL A 604 -37.46 -31.64 -16.14
CA VAL A 604 -37.15 -31.70 -17.59
C VAL A 604 -35.86 -30.95 -17.92
N ASN A 605 -35.59 -29.83 -17.24
CA ASN A 605 -34.36 -29.07 -17.44
C ASN A 605 -33.14 -29.88 -16.94
N LYS A 606 -33.27 -30.52 -15.78
CA LYS A 606 -32.25 -31.44 -15.23
C LYS A 606 -32.00 -32.64 -16.16
N PHE A 607 -33.06 -33.23 -16.71
CA PHE A 607 -32.97 -34.30 -17.71
C PHE A 607 -32.23 -33.85 -18.99
N GLY A 608 -32.53 -32.66 -19.50
CA GLY A 608 -31.85 -32.08 -20.67
C GLY A 608 -30.37 -31.80 -20.42
N HIS A 609 -30.03 -31.28 -19.24
CA HIS A 609 -28.65 -31.10 -18.80
C HIS A 609 -27.87 -32.43 -18.70
N PHE A 610 -28.50 -33.50 -18.18
CA PHE A 610 -27.86 -34.81 -18.11
C PHE A 610 -27.53 -35.37 -19.50
N TRP A 611 -28.51 -35.47 -20.41
CA TRP A 611 -28.30 -36.09 -21.72
C TRP A 611 -27.46 -35.25 -22.68
N SER A 612 -27.57 -33.92 -22.61
CA SER A 612 -26.63 -33.05 -23.34
C SER A 612 -25.20 -33.25 -22.87
N SER A 613 -24.98 -33.44 -21.57
CA SER A 613 -23.65 -33.70 -21.00
C SER A 613 -23.06 -35.03 -21.43
N VAL A 614 -23.88 -36.10 -21.46
CA VAL A 614 -23.47 -37.39 -22.06
C VAL A 614 -23.05 -37.18 -23.51
N GLY A 615 -23.85 -36.44 -24.28
CA GLY A 615 -23.54 -36.14 -25.67
C GLY A 615 -22.22 -35.39 -25.86
N MET A 616 -21.94 -34.38 -25.02
CA MET A 616 -20.70 -33.62 -25.07
C MET A 616 -19.48 -34.50 -24.75
N ILE A 617 -19.56 -35.34 -23.72
CA ILE A 617 -18.44 -36.16 -23.26
C ILE A 617 -18.14 -37.31 -24.22
N VAL A 618 -19.18 -37.96 -24.75
CA VAL A 618 -19.02 -39.17 -25.60
C VAL A 618 -18.73 -38.80 -27.05
N PHE A 619 -19.26 -37.68 -27.55
CA PHE A 619 -19.15 -37.34 -28.98
C PHE A 619 -18.36 -36.05 -29.22
N ALA A 620 -18.73 -34.94 -28.56
CA ALA A 620 -18.13 -33.64 -28.87
C ALA A 620 -16.64 -33.54 -28.44
N TYR A 621 -16.30 -33.94 -27.21
CA TYR A 621 -14.95 -33.82 -26.68
C TYR A 621 -13.93 -34.76 -27.35
N PRO A 622 -14.24 -36.03 -27.66
CA PRO A 622 -13.32 -36.86 -28.43
C PRO A 622 -13.03 -36.29 -29.81
N LEU A 623 -14.04 -35.74 -30.51
CA LEU A 623 -13.84 -35.08 -31.81
C LEU A 623 -12.97 -33.82 -31.69
N LEU A 624 -13.18 -33.01 -30.65
CA LEU A 624 -12.42 -31.78 -30.40
C LEU A 624 -10.97 -32.04 -30.00
N PHE A 625 -10.72 -32.97 -29.08
CA PHE A 625 -9.42 -33.09 -28.40
C PHE A 625 -8.62 -34.34 -28.76
N TRP A 626 -9.26 -35.40 -29.27
CA TRP A 626 -8.60 -36.69 -29.50
C TRP A 626 -8.47 -37.05 -30.98
N TYR A 627 -9.53 -36.87 -31.75
CA TYR A 627 -9.57 -37.19 -33.18
C TYR A 627 -9.15 -36.01 -34.07
N CYS A 628 -8.85 -34.84 -33.48
CA CYS A 628 -8.40 -33.62 -34.17
C CYS A 628 -9.31 -33.19 -35.33
N ASP A 629 -10.62 -33.34 -35.19
CA ASP A 629 -11.63 -32.80 -36.12
C ASP A 629 -12.42 -31.69 -35.39
N PRO A 630 -11.81 -30.50 -35.21
CA PRO A 630 -12.36 -29.45 -34.36
C PRO A 630 -13.68 -28.89 -34.90
N LEU A 631 -13.89 -28.96 -36.21
CA LEU A 631 -15.08 -28.41 -36.82
C LEU A 631 -16.30 -29.30 -36.51
N LYS A 632 -16.20 -30.62 -36.70
CA LYS A 632 -17.28 -31.54 -36.32
C LYS A 632 -17.46 -31.61 -34.81
N GLY A 633 -16.36 -31.54 -34.06
CA GLY A 633 -16.38 -31.46 -32.61
C GLY A 633 -17.14 -30.24 -32.09
N CYS A 634 -16.87 -29.04 -32.63
CA CYS A 634 -17.61 -27.83 -32.30
C CYS A 634 -19.09 -27.94 -32.69
N LEU A 635 -19.40 -28.46 -33.88
CA LEU A 635 -20.79 -28.66 -34.31
C LEU A 635 -21.56 -29.57 -33.34
N CYS A 636 -20.96 -30.70 -32.95
CA CYS A 636 -21.53 -31.62 -31.98
C CYS A 636 -21.68 -30.98 -30.59
N PHE A 637 -20.69 -30.19 -30.16
CA PHE A 637 -20.74 -29.41 -28.92
C PHE A 637 -21.93 -28.43 -28.93
N PHE A 638 -22.14 -27.72 -30.03
CA PHE A 638 -23.23 -26.76 -30.18
C PHE A 638 -24.61 -27.43 -30.24
N LEU A 639 -24.74 -28.55 -30.95
CA LEU A 639 -25.98 -29.33 -31.02
C LEU A 639 -26.41 -29.86 -29.65
N THR A 640 -25.46 -30.41 -28.89
CA THR A 640 -25.72 -30.85 -27.51
C THR A 640 -26.04 -29.66 -26.60
N HIS A 641 -25.45 -28.49 -26.85
CA HIS A 641 -25.78 -27.25 -26.15
C HIS A 641 -27.21 -26.76 -26.41
N VAL A 642 -27.81 -27.05 -27.57
CA VAL A 642 -29.25 -26.76 -27.84
C VAL A 642 -30.14 -27.54 -26.89
N VAL A 643 -29.87 -28.84 -26.75
CA VAL A 643 -30.60 -29.72 -25.82
C VAL A 643 -30.46 -29.19 -24.39
N ARG A 644 -29.23 -28.78 -24.01
CA ARG A 644 -28.95 -28.16 -22.71
C ARG A 644 -29.78 -26.90 -22.46
N GLN A 645 -29.87 -26.01 -23.45
CA GLN A 645 -30.58 -24.72 -23.30
C GLN A 645 -32.10 -24.81 -23.50
N SER A 646 -32.62 -25.87 -24.13
CA SER A 646 -34.07 -26.04 -24.34
C SER A 646 -34.87 -26.11 -23.04
N GLY A 647 -34.30 -26.68 -21.97
CA GLY A 647 -34.94 -26.72 -20.66
C GLY A 647 -35.17 -25.32 -20.07
N HIS A 648 -34.19 -24.43 -20.21
CA HIS A 648 -34.32 -23.01 -19.84
C HIS A 648 -35.34 -22.26 -20.70
N PHE A 649 -35.45 -22.61 -21.99
CA PHE A 649 -36.39 -21.96 -22.90
C PHE A 649 -37.85 -22.34 -22.61
N PHE A 650 -38.12 -23.63 -22.36
CA PHE A 650 -39.47 -24.17 -22.25
C PHE A 650 -39.98 -24.33 -20.82
N TYR A 651 -39.12 -24.54 -19.81
CA TYR A 651 -39.56 -25.00 -18.49
C TYR A 651 -39.11 -24.14 -17.30
N GLU A 652 -38.17 -23.21 -17.48
CA GLU A 652 -37.68 -22.33 -16.41
C GLU A 652 -38.11 -20.87 -16.64
N HIS A 653 -38.37 -20.13 -15.57
CA HIS A 653 -38.62 -18.69 -15.60
C HIS A 653 -37.70 -18.01 -14.59
N GLN A 654 -36.83 -17.10 -15.05
CA GLN A 654 -35.76 -16.58 -14.19
C GLN A 654 -36.13 -15.25 -13.52
N ASP A 655 -35.76 -15.13 -12.24
CA ASP A 655 -35.88 -13.89 -11.46
C ASP A 655 -34.98 -12.74 -12.00
N LYS A 656 -35.47 -11.50 -11.92
CA LYS A 656 -34.86 -10.25 -12.44
C LYS A 656 -33.87 -9.59 -11.46
N ASN A 657 -33.36 -10.35 -10.49
CA ASN A 657 -32.57 -9.79 -9.40
C ASN A 657 -31.23 -9.20 -9.88
N ILE A 658 -30.85 -8.06 -9.28
CA ILE A 658 -29.61 -7.31 -9.57
C ILE A 658 -28.34 -8.16 -9.37
N GLU A 659 -28.42 -9.22 -8.57
CA GLU A 659 -27.29 -10.12 -8.35
C GLU A 659 -27.08 -11.11 -9.51
N LYS A 660 -28.13 -11.58 -10.20
CA LYS A 660 -27.98 -12.31 -11.49
C LYS A 660 -27.47 -11.41 -12.60
N LEU A 661 -27.83 -10.12 -12.57
CA LEU A 661 -27.27 -9.05 -13.40
C LEU A 661 -25.79 -8.74 -13.07
N LYS A 662 -25.15 -9.39 -12.09
CA LYS A 662 -23.68 -9.32 -11.87
C LYS A 662 -22.91 -10.49 -12.52
N PHE A 663 -23.60 -11.50 -13.08
CA PHE A 663 -22.98 -12.74 -13.55
C PHE A 663 -23.25 -13.04 -15.04
N GLY A 664 -23.56 -12.02 -15.84
CA GLY A 664 -23.68 -12.13 -17.30
C GLY A 664 -24.93 -12.83 -17.82
N HIS A 665 -25.51 -13.80 -17.12
CA HIS A 665 -26.67 -14.56 -17.62
C HIS A 665 -27.95 -13.73 -17.69
N LYS A 666 -28.37 -13.37 -18.91
CA LYS A 666 -29.67 -12.77 -19.23
C LYS A 666 -30.58 -13.81 -19.87
N ASP A 667 -31.87 -13.77 -19.53
CA ASP A 667 -32.92 -14.58 -20.17
C ASP A 667 -32.93 -14.40 -21.70
N ALA A 668 -32.68 -13.18 -22.17
CA ALA A 668 -32.58 -12.87 -23.59
C ALA A 668 -31.42 -13.65 -24.24
N SER A 669 -30.23 -13.64 -23.64
CA SER A 669 -29.04 -14.27 -24.21
C SER A 669 -29.13 -15.80 -24.30
N LYS A 670 -29.76 -16.47 -23.32
CA LYS A 670 -29.98 -17.93 -23.36
C LYS A 670 -31.01 -18.32 -24.43
N LYS A 671 -32.08 -17.52 -24.58
CA LYS A 671 -33.11 -17.72 -25.62
C LYS A 671 -32.58 -17.40 -27.02
N GLU A 672 -31.78 -16.33 -27.15
CA GLU A 672 -31.03 -16.00 -28.37
C GLU A 672 -30.11 -17.14 -28.78
N ALA A 673 -29.36 -17.73 -27.83
CA ALA A 673 -28.51 -18.89 -28.12
C ALA A 673 -29.30 -20.06 -28.70
N VAL A 674 -30.47 -20.42 -28.15
CA VAL A 674 -31.34 -21.47 -28.70
C VAL A 674 -31.80 -21.14 -30.13
N VAL A 675 -32.20 -19.91 -30.39
CA VAL A 675 -32.66 -19.46 -31.72
C VAL A 675 -31.52 -19.53 -32.74
N PHE A 676 -30.35 -18.97 -32.43
CA PHE A 676 -29.20 -18.96 -33.33
C PHE A 676 -28.63 -20.36 -33.57
N LEU A 677 -28.60 -21.23 -32.55
CA LEU A 677 -28.15 -22.62 -32.70
C LEU A 677 -29.15 -23.49 -33.47
N SER A 678 -30.45 -23.23 -33.31
CA SER A 678 -31.50 -23.88 -34.12
C SER A 678 -31.42 -23.43 -35.58
N LEU A 679 -31.17 -22.14 -35.82
CA LEU A 679 -30.90 -21.60 -37.14
C LEU A 679 -29.63 -22.22 -37.76
N ALA A 680 -28.55 -22.35 -37.00
CA ALA A 680 -27.33 -23.01 -37.45
C ALA A 680 -27.58 -24.48 -37.86
N THR A 681 -28.41 -25.19 -37.09
CA THR A 681 -28.82 -26.58 -37.38
C THR A 681 -29.68 -26.66 -38.65
N LEU A 682 -30.60 -25.72 -38.84
CA LEU A 682 -31.44 -25.63 -40.04
C LEU A 682 -30.58 -25.32 -41.28
N VAL A 683 -29.67 -24.36 -41.17
CA VAL A 683 -28.71 -23.99 -42.22
C VAL A 683 -27.84 -25.20 -42.58
N TYR A 684 -27.35 -25.96 -41.59
CA TYR A 684 -26.56 -27.17 -41.83
C TYR A 684 -27.35 -28.31 -42.51
N LYS A 685 -28.65 -28.45 -42.17
CA LYS A 685 -29.52 -29.47 -42.76
C LYS A 685 -29.85 -29.17 -44.23
N TYR A 686 -30.14 -27.91 -44.56
CA TYR A 686 -30.53 -27.47 -45.91
C TYR A 686 -29.37 -26.84 -46.68
N ARG A 687 -28.15 -27.14 -46.25
CA ARG A 687 -26.94 -26.39 -46.59
C ARG A 687 -26.67 -26.35 -48.09
N GLU A 688 -26.78 -27.49 -48.78
CA GLU A 688 -26.51 -27.58 -50.22
C GLU A 688 -27.53 -26.75 -51.01
N THR A 689 -28.81 -26.85 -50.64
CA THR A 689 -29.91 -26.09 -51.25
C THR A 689 -29.79 -24.58 -51.00
N LEU A 690 -29.33 -24.19 -49.81
CA LEU A 690 -29.08 -22.79 -49.46
C LEU A 690 -27.87 -22.23 -50.23
N TYR A 691 -26.80 -23.01 -50.36
CA TYR A 691 -25.62 -22.62 -51.13
C TYR A 691 -25.99 -22.39 -52.61
N ASP A 692 -26.67 -23.35 -53.23
CA ASP A 692 -27.13 -23.27 -54.63
C ASP A 692 -28.09 -22.10 -54.89
N PHE A 693 -28.87 -21.70 -53.89
CA PHE A 693 -29.74 -20.54 -53.95
C PHE A 693 -28.96 -19.22 -53.82
N VAL A 694 -27.99 -19.14 -52.90
CA VAL A 694 -27.25 -17.90 -52.60
C VAL A 694 -26.30 -17.51 -53.73
N ILE A 695 -25.62 -18.48 -54.35
CA ILE A 695 -24.71 -18.24 -55.50
C ILE A 695 -25.42 -17.70 -56.75
N GLN A 696 -26.76 -17.73 -56.79
CA GLN A 696 -27.55 -17.10 -57.86
C GLN A 696 -27.61 -15.57 -57.73
N TYR A 697 -27.31 -15.02 -56.54
CA TYR A 697 -27.47 -13.60 -56.23
C TYR A 697 -26.18 -12.94 -55.70
N ILE A 698 -25.18 -13.73 -55.28
CA ILE A 698 -23.91 -13.26 -54.70
C ILE A 698 -22.75 -13.94 -55.41
N ASP A 699 -21.71 -13.17 -55.76
CA ASP A 699 -20.47 -13.70 -56.35
C ASP A 699 -19.80 -14.72 -55.40
N PRO A 700 -19.52 -15.96 -55.85
CA PRO A 700 -18.92 -17.00 -55.02
C PRO A 700 -17.58 -16.60 -54.36
N SER A 701 -16.87 -15.62 -54.91
CA SER A 701 -15.64 -15.08 -54.32
C SER A 701 -15.87 -14.36 -52.98
N PHE A 702 -17.10 -13.94 -52.67
CA PHE A 702 -17.46 -13.41 -51.34
C PHE A 702 -17.79 -14.52 -50.32
N LEU A 703 -17.84 -15.79 -50.73
CA LEU A 703 -18.15 -16.96 -49.90
C LEU A 703 -16.90 -17.83 -49.64
N GLU A 704 -15.79 -17.20 -49.26
CA GLU A 704 -14.50 -17.91 -49.02
C GLU A 704 -14.52 -18.93 -47.87
N LEU A 705 -15.59 -18.95 -47.05
CA LEU A 705 -15.76 -19.94 -45.99
C LEU A 705 -16.50 -21.18 -46.50
N THR A 706 -16.09 -22.36 -46.05
CA THR A 706 -16.89 -23.56 -46.26
C THR A 706 -18.22 -23.42 -45.52
N LEU A 707 -19.25 -24.09 -46.01
CA LEU A 707 -20.59 -24.10 -45.44
C LEU A 707 -20.62 -24.56 -43.98
N GLU A 708 -19.72 -25.48 -43.64
CA GLU A 708 -19.41 -25.91 -42.29
C GLU A 708 -18.82 -24.79 -41.41
N GLN A 709 -17.93 -23.97 -41.96
CA GLN A 709 -17.38 -22.79 -41.29
C GLN A 709 -18.43 -21.68 -41.09
N TYR A 710 -19.39 -21.53 -42.00
CA TYR A 710 -20.52 -20.61 -41.81
C TYR A 710 -21.43 -21.04 -40.65
N VAL A 711 -21.78 -22.33 -40.59
CA VAL A 711 -22.56 -22.89 -39.49
C VAL A 711 -21.81 -22.73 -38.16
N LEU A 712 -20.50 -22.96 -38.16
CA LEU A 712 -19.64 -22.75 -37.00
C LEU A 712 -19.58 -21.26 -36.58
N ALA A 713 -19.48 -20.34 -37.54
CA ALA A 713 -19.47 -18.90 -37.27
C ALA A 713 -20.78 -18.47 -36.61
N ILE A 714 -21.94 -18.88 -37.15
CA ILE A 714 -23.26 -18.60 -36.56
C ILE A 714 -23.35 -19.16 -35.14
N ALA A 715 -22.83 -20.36 -34.89
CA ALA A 715 -22.82 -20.95 -33.56
C ALA A 715 -21.90 -20.21 -32.58
N LEU A 716 -20.71 -19.75 -33.02
CA LEU A 716 -19.78 -18.96 -32.21
C LEU A 716 -20.35 -17.60 -31.77
N PHE A 717 -21.24 -17.00 -32.57
CA PHE A 717 -21.99 -15.78 -32.19
C PHE A 717 -22.88 -15.95 -30.95
N THR A 718 -23.10 -17.18 -30.47
CA THR A 718 -23.87 -17.42 -29.23
C THR A 718 -23.00 -17.43 -27.96
N VAL A 719 -21.70 -17.71 -28.09
CA VAL A 719 -20.77 -17.88 -26.96
C VAL A 719 -19.80 -16.69 -26.87
N VAL A 720 -19.24 -16.26 -27.99
CA VAL A 720 -18.18 -15.23 -28.03
C VAL A 720 -18.69 -13.85 -27.60
N PRO A 721 -19.83 -13.33 -28.10
CA PRO A 721 -20.33 -12.02 -27.66
C PRO A 721 -20.65 -11.98 -26.16
N HIS A 722 -21.15 -13.08 -25.60
CA HIS A 722 -21.43 -13.18 -24.18
C HIS A 722 -20.15 -13.23 -23.33
N PHE A 723 -19.14 -13.98 -23.77
CA PHE A 723 -17.82 -13.95 -23.14
C PHE A 723 -17.21 -12.54 -23.14
N VAL A 724 -17.30 -11.84 -24.27
CA VAL A 724 -16.83 -10.45 -24.42
C VAL A 724 -17.61 -9.51 -23.51
N GLU A 725 -18.94 -9.67 -23.42
CA GLU A 725 -19.79 -8.89 -22.50
C GLU A 725 -19.36 -9.10 -21.05
N ILE A 726 -19.16 -10.34 -20.62
CA ILE A 726 -18.72 -10.66 -19.26
C ILE A 726 -17.33 -10.07 -18.99
N CYS A 727 -16.40 -10.21 -19.94
CA CYS A 727 -15.06 -9.63 -19.82
C CYS A 727 -15.10 -8.11 -19.68
N TYR A 728 -15.98 -7.45 -20.44
CA TYR A 728 -16.14 -6.00 -20.42
C TYR A 728 -16.79 -5.50 -19.12
N GLN A 729 -17.86 -6.15 -18.66
CA GLN A 729 -18.62 -5.71 -17.49
C GLN A 729 -17.98 -6.14 -16.16
N TYR A 730 -17.40 -7.34 -16.10
CA TYR A 730 -16.94 -7.96 -14.85
C TYR A 730 -15.46 -8.34 -14.84
N GLY A 731 -14.74 -8.04 -15.92
CA GLY A 731 -13.30 -8.26 -16.06
C GLY A 731 -12.94 -9.61 -16.68
N TRP A 732 -11.75 -9.65 -17.28
CA TRP A 732 -11.20 -10.80 -18.00
C TRP A 732 -11.26 -12.13 -17.22
N LEU A 733 -10.88 -12.10 -15.93
CA LEU A 733 -10.84 -13.31 -15.10
C LEU A 733 -12.22 -13.95 -14.93
N ARG A 734 -13.29 -13.14 -14.84
CA ARG A 734 -14.67 -13.64 -14.75
C ARG A 734 -15.13 -14.25 -16.07
N GLY A 735 -14.73 -13.67 -17.20
CA GLY A 735 -14.98 -14.27 -18.51
C GLY A 735 -14.32 -15.64 -18.66
N VAL A 736 -13.05 -15.76 -18.25
CA VAL A 736 -12.33 -17.05 -18.27
C VAL A 736 -12.99 -18.08 -17.36
N SER A 737 -13.43 -17.71 -16.15
CA SER A 737 -14.18 -18.62 -15.26
C SER A 737 -15.47 -19.12 -15.92
N TRP A 738 -16.21 -18.25 -16.60
CA TRP A 738 -17.42 -18.64 -17.33
C TRP A 738 -17.14 -19.59 -18.49
N ALA A 739 -16.08 -19.34 -19.27
CA ALA A 739 -15.68 -20.21 -20.38
C ALA A 739 -15.24 -21.59 -19.88
N LEU A 740 -14.46 -21.64 -18.79
CA LEU A 740 -14.08 -22.90 -18.13
C LEU A 740 -15.30 -23.64 -17.62
N LYS A 741 -16.24 -22.94 -16.97
CA LYS A 741 -17.51 -23.51 -16.49
C LYS A 741 -18.25 -24.23 -17.63
N ILE A 742 -18.45 -23.60 -18.79
CA ILE A 742 -19.12 -24.22 -19.95
C ILE A 742 -18.47 -25.53 -20.41
N LEU A 743 -17.14 -25.60 -20.36
CA LEU A 743 -16.37 -26.79 -20.74
C LEU A 743 -16.34 -27.87 -19.64
N THR A 744 -16.56 -27.51 -18.38
CA THR A 744 -16.48 -28.46 -17.25
C THR A 744 -17.84 -28.89 -16.72
N ASP A 745 -18.90 -28.13 -16.98
CA ASP A 745 -20.26 -28.42 -16.55
C ASP A 745 -20.72 -29.82 -16.97
N PRO A 746 -20.41 -30.34 -18.18
CA PRO A 746 -20.84 -31.69 -18.53
C PRO A 746 -20.41 -32.79 -17.57
N PHE A 747 -19.17 -32.73 -17.06
CA PHE A 747 -18.67 -33.75 -16.15
C PHE A 747 -19.37 -33.70 -14.79
N THR A 748 -19.69 -32.50 -14.33
CA THR A 748 -20.30 -32.29 -13.02
C THR A 748 -21.83 -32.46 -13.11
N ASP A 749 -22.47 -32.11 -14.23
CA ASP A 749 -23.90 -32.32 -14.48
C ASP A 749 -24.28 -33.81 -14.45
N LEU A 750 -23.39 -34.71 -14.89
CA LEU A 750 -23.61 -36.14 -14.73
C LEU A 750 -23.76 -36.55 -13.25
N LEU A 751 -22.97 -35.95 -12.36
CA LEU A 751 -23.03 -36.22 -10.92
C LEU A 751 -24.20 -35.51 -10.24
N ASP A 752 -24.55 -34.31 -10.69
CA ASP A 752 -25.63 -33.51 -10.08
C ASP A 752 -27.02 -33.99 -10.52
N PHE A 753 -27.14 -34.54 -11.74
CA PHE A 753 -28.42 -34.90 -12.35
C PHE A 753 -28.58 -36.40 -12.68
N TYR A 754 -27.72 -37.30 -12.19
CA TYR A 754 -27.84 -38.75 -12.45
C TYR A 754 -29.20 -39.34 -12.06
N THR A 755 -29.83 -38.80 -11.01
CA THR A 755 -31.17 -39.20 -10.54
C THR A 755 -32.28 -38.87 -11.56
N HIS A 756 -31.98 -38.04 -12.56
CA HIS A 756 -32.91 -37.59 -13.60
C HIS A 756 -32.58 -38.19 -14.97
N VAL A 757 -31.77 -39.27 -15.03
CA VAL A 757 -31.52 -39.99 -16.29
C VAL A 757 -32.81 -40.51 -16.93
N VAL A 758 -33.78 -40.88 -16.10
CA VAL A 758 -35.14 -41.24 -16.49
C VAL A 758 -36.11 -40.40 -15.66
N ILE A 759 -36.98 -39.64 -16.34
CA ILE A 759 -38.06 -38.88 -15.70
C ILE A 759 -39.42 -39.35 -16.22
N HIS A 760 -40.45 -39.27 -15.39
CA HIS A 760 -41.80 -39.65 -15.78
C HIS A 760 -42.35 -38.70 -16.87
N PRO A 761 -42.98 -39.19 -17.97
CA PRO A 761 -43.45 -38.36 -19.07
C PRO A 761 -44.36 -37.19 -18.68
N LYS A 762 -45.11 -37.33 -17.58
CA LYS A 762 -45.94 -36.26 -16.98
C LYS A 762 -45.19 -34.93 -16.81
N TRP A 763 -43.89 -34.96 -16.52
CA TRP A 763 -43.10 -33.74 -16.29
C TRP A 763 -42.92 -32.91 -17.56
N PHE A 764 -42.95 -33.50 -18.75
CA PHE A 764 -42.93 -32.74 -20.01
C PHE A 764 -44.22 -31.94 -20.25
N LEU A 765 -45.30 -32.30 -19.55
CA LEU A 765 -46.62 -31.66 -19.61
C LEU A 765 -46.92 -30.77 -18.40
N ASP A 766 -46.06 -30.78 -17.37
CA ASP A 766 -46.23 -29.96 -16.18
C ASP A 766 -45.61 -28.58 -16.37
N LEU A 767 -46.46 -27.61 -16.70
CA LEU A 767 -46.06 -26.21 -16.87
C LEU A 767 -46.38 -25.36 -15.63
N LYS A 768 -46.87 -25.95 -14.52
CA LYS A 768 -47.30 -25.19 -13.33
C LYS A 768 -46.14 -24.53 -12.59
N GLU A 769 -44.96 -25.14 -12.58
CA GLU A 769 -43.76 -24.60 -11.93
C GLU A 769 -43.10 -23.44 -12.71
N GLN A 770 -43.53 -23.16 -13.95
CA GLN A 770 -43.03 -22.03 -14.75
C GLN A 770 -43.25 -20.64 -14.09
N ARG A 771 -44.06 -20.54 -13.03
CA ARG A 771 -44.36 -19.26 -12.35
C ARG A 771 -43.57 -19.04 -11.06
N ALA A 772 -42.81 -20.05 -10.63
CA ALA A 772 -42.08 -19.98 -9.37
C ALA A 772 -40.88 -19.03 -9.48
N THR A 773 -40.77 -18.07 -8.55
CA THR A 773 -39.65 -17.12 -8.50
C THR A 773 -38.78 -17.42 -7.29
N TYR A 774 -37.46 -17.49 -7.49
CA TYR A 774 -36.49 -17.81 -6.43
C TYR A 774 -35.48 -16.66 -6.24
N GLN A 775 -35.24 -16.27 -5.00
CA GLN A 775 -34.36 -15.16 -4.61
C GLN A 775 -33.21 -15.65 -3.70
N LEU A 776 -32.00 -15.17 -3.97
CA LEU A 776 -30.85 -15.35 -3.07
C LEU A 776 -30.89 -14.31 -1.95
N ASP A 777 -30.86 -14.76 -0.70
CA ASP A 777 -30.65 -13.89 0.45
C ASP A 777 -29.15 -13.56 0.56
N ILE A 778 -28.80 -12.28 0.44
CA ILE A 778 -27.41 -11.78 0.43
C ILE A 778 -26.71 -12.02 1.78
N THR A 779 -27.46 -12.07 2.87
CA THR A 779 -26.93 -12.23 4.22
C THR A 779 -26.70 -13.71 4.53
N THR A 780 -27.64 -14.57 4.16
CA THR A 780 -27.56 -16.01 4.47
C THR A 780 -26.97 -16.85 3.35
N LYS A 781 -26.84 -16.30 2.14
CA LYS A 781 -26.44 -16.98 0.89
C LYS A 781 -27.32 -18.17 0.54
N LYS A 782 -28.57 -18.18 0.99
CA LYS A 782 -29.54 -19.25 0.71
C LYS A 782 -30.57 -18.80 -0.32
N VAL A 783 -31.00 -19.72 -1.17
CA VAL A 783 -32.05 -19.49 -2.16
C VAL A 783 -33.42 -19.77 -1.53
N VAL A 784 -34.33 -18.82 -1.63
CA VAL A 784 -35.68 -18.88 -1.07
C VAL A 784 -36.69 -18.72 -2.20
N LYS A 785 -37.74 -19.56 -2.22
CA LYS A 785 -38.86 -19.41 -3.15
C LYS A 785 -39.76 -18.25 -2.68
N VAL A 786 -39.92 -17.23 -3.51
CA VAL A 786 -40.59 -15.96 -3.19
C VAL A 786 -42.02 -15.90 -3.74
N ALA A 787 -42.28 -16.51 -4.88
CA ALA A 787 -43.60 -16.59 -5.53
C ALA A 787 -43.80 -17.95 -6.19
#